data_AF-A0AAE5QEI5-F1
#
_entry.id   AF-A0AAE5QEI5-F1
#
_cell.length_a   1.000
_cell.length_b   1.000
_cell.length_c   1.000
_cell.angle_alpha   90.00
_cell.angle_beta   90.00
_cell.angle_gamma   90.00
#
_symmetry.space_group_name_H-M   'P 1'
#
loop_
_entity.id
_entity.type
_entity.pdbx_description
1 polymer ?
#
loop_
_entity_poly.entity_id
_entity_poly.type
_entity_poly.pdbx_seq_one_letter_code
_entity_poly.pdbx_strand_id
1 'polypeptide(L)'
;MIAKLRLVFTITIVFLSFSGVAQSTYWKNTELNGAAKRLSKQRLKVNKSKAFKLDQEQFTKVLNDGKSSKIVYFPNELGEIIPFLVEDAHLFAEGLAEKYPSIKSFKGVALNDATTQIRFSMSPKGIQSTISTSGENGALFMQKSTDDIYVLYRRTEQEESDIDFVCKTVPEVKEYSQNVTAKLVDDQTLRKFRIAISASGEYTEFHGGTKADALAAINATLTRVNAVFERDLAITLELIANTDLVIYTNSDTDPYTGSLSSQVQNTLTSVIGESNYDIGHLFNQQDNTLDGNSGFIGAVCVDGRKGSGYTTLSSPIGDAFDIDLVAHEIGHQFGANHSFSHTSEGTIVQVEPASGTTIMGYAGITGNNNVANNSDDYFHYVSIVQIRDYLETVSCGSTEVLGNTPPTLSPLVNYNIPKGTSFVLTAEANDVDTGDILSYTWEQIDNGIVTQSTFGPTNPAGANFRSLPPSLIPQRYFPNLTRILGGELTEALPSIGDAWETVSNVGRDLNFSVTVRDNALNGGQSVSDEMTVSVSGEAGPFLVSSQSTQETFEAGSVQTITWDVANTNVAPINAETVTILLSTDRGITFSEILAENILNDGSHEVIIPNLPTSTGRIMVMADDNIFFAVNDALFSITPSEIVMDFDEVIFDVCKPNDLNVSFNYETNLGFDEESTFSVQDLPAGLTATFIPATADATDTEVSIAIEGVAGLNVGEYPIKVVAISATVTKEITLQVRVFEDNFEDVILVAPTNGFANASTDILLEWGTSIGNTQYELEIASDSAFTSIVESVSVSGSSYTPTLLDNNSTYYWRVKPKNNCGEGDFSEAFSFSTVQFNCTTKESSDTPIAISSSGTPVITSKLIFLEDLPIADINVQLDIEHTFLADLVVSLTSPAGTTVTLVSNSCGDASDINAIFDDDSPAFNCGVNPGIGGSVKPLGTLSSFNGESILGEWTLEVKDNAPSDGGRLVSFAVEVCVEGDFRPDADNDGVFDDGDDLCLNTPAGQEVDASGCAIYRFPSENFVITLESETCSDNNDGSLSIAPKLALDYQITVSGNGVDLTQNFSNSFNLANLSAGTYTLCITGTNGTVVYQEYCVEVQITEPGPLNVSSKIADDGSLVTLNLTGSSFYTIELNGIAIQTEDSVVQLELQKGLNSLKVYTPIACQGVHEEQIGFYERPVVFPNPVKDVVQVYIGGQQEDVFVSIFSIDGRFIYDETTTLVNGIIQLDLSALAAGIYYLRYEGNTINGTTKVIKE
;
A
#
# COMPACT_ATOMS: atom_id res chain seq x y z
N MET A 1 42.28 61.47 -57.67
CA MET A 1 42.89 61.31 -56.33
C MET A 1 41.78 61.30 -55.29
N ILE A 2 41.84 60.40 -54.30
CA ILE A 2 41.09 60.44 -53.02
C ILE A 2 39.63 59.94 -53.03
N ALA A 3 38.78 60.21 -54.03
CA ALA A 3 37.35 59.84 -53.94
C ALA A 3 37.08 58.32 -54.02
N LYS A 4 37.79 57.58 -54.90
CA LYS A 4 37.72 56.10 -54.93
C LYS A 4 38.40 55.42 -53.74
N LEU A 5 39.24 56.15 -52.99
CA LEU A 5 39.96 55.61 -51.83
C LEU A 5 39.12 55.74 -50.54
N ARG A 6 38.29 56.79 -50.43
CA ARG A 6 37.40 56.97 -49.28
C ARG A 6 36.24 55.96 -49.27
N LEU A 7 35.64 55.66 -50.43
CA LEU A 7 34.54 54.69 -50.49
C LEU A 7 34.98 53.25 -50.14
N VAL A 8 36.20 52.87 -50.54
CA VAL A 8 36.80 51.57 -50.18
C VAL A 8 37.10 51.54 -48.68
N PHE A 9 37.67 52.61 -48.10
CA PHE A 9 37.90 52.67 -46.64
C PHE A 9 36.61 52.63 -45.82
N THR A 10 35.52 53.24 -46.27
CA THR A 10 34.24 53.18 -45.56
C THR A 10 33.62 51.79 -45.64
N ILE A 11 33.71 51.10 -46.78
CA ILE A 11 33.21 49.72 -46.90
C ILE A 11 34.09 48.74 -46.10
N THR A 12 35.41 48.94 -46.06
CA THR A 12 36.30 48.09 -45.24
C THR A 12 36.12 48.35 -43.75
N ILE A 13 35.87 49.59 -43.31
CA ILE A 13 35.55 49.90 -41.90
C ILE A 13 34.16 49.37 -41.52
N VAL A 14 33.19 49.42 -42.43
CA VAL A 14 31.86 48.82 -42.20
C VAL A 14 31.96 47.30 -42.10
N PHE A 15 32.81 46.63 -42.90
CA PHE A 15 33.14 45.20 -42.74
C PHE A 15 34.05 44.87 -41.54
N LEU A 16 34.73 45.86 -40.95
CA LEU A 16 35.41 45.72 -39.66
C LEU A 16 34.45 45.87 -38.47
N SER A 17 33.26 46.45 -38.68
CA SER A 17 32.19 46.54 -37.68
C SER A 17 31.11 45.45 -37.80
N PHE A 18 31.05 44.72 -38.91
CA PHE A 18 30.37 43.43 -38.99
C PHE A 18 31.40 42.30 -38.71
N SER A 19 31.39 41.75 -37.49
CA SER A 19 31.99 40.45 -37.06
C SER A 19 33.25 40.42 -36.17
N GLY A 20 33.84 41.54 -35.76
CA GLY A 20 34.63 41.52 -34.50
C GLY A 20 33.63 41.42 -33.36
N VAL A 21 33.43 40.31 -32.64
CA VAL A 21 34.37 39.29 -32.16
C VAL A 21 33.74 37.90 -32.37
N ALA A 22 34.17 37.17 -33.40
CA ALA A 22 34.04 35.72 -33.41
C ALA A 22 34.96 35.14 -32.31
N GLN A 23 34.43 34.88 -31.11
CA GLN A 23 35.16 34.21 -30.04
C GLN A 23 35.49 32.78 -30.50
N SER A 24 36.78 32.50 -30.71
CA SER A 24 37.28 31.15 -30.91
C SER A 24 37.14 30.37 -29.60
N THR A 25 36.02 29.69 -29.40
CA THR A 25 35.80 28.79 -28.26
C THR A 25 36.77 27.62 -28.33
N TYR A 26 37.47 27.34 -27.23
CA TYR A 26 38.38 26.18 -27.12
C TYR A 26 37.62 24.84 -27.10
N TRP A 27 36.30 24.85 -26.92
CA TRP A 27 35.41 23.72 -27.14
C TRP A 27 34.92 23.69 -28.58
N LYS A 28 34.95 22.51 -29.20
CA LYS A 28 34.42 22.23 -30.55
C LYS A 28 33.53 21.00 -30.52
N ASN A 29 32.30 21.11 -31.01
CA ASN A 29 31.40 19.95 -31.14
C ASN A 29 32.03 18.89 -32.06
N THR A 30 31.92 17.63 -31.67
CA THR A 30 32.42 16.48 -32.44
C THR A 30 31.48 15.29 -32.28
N GLU A 31 31.68 14.24 -33.07
CA GLU A 31 31.00 12.95 -32.87
C GLU A 31 31.88 11.99 -32.07
N LEU A 32 31.24 11.06 -31.35
CA LEU A 32 31.94 9.96 -30.69
C LEU A 32 32.44 8.95 -31.71
N ASN A 33 33.75 8.81 -31.84
CA ASN A 33 34.36 7.73 -32.60
C ASN A 33 34.21 6.38 -31.88
N GLY A 34 34.45 5.26 -32.58
CA GLY A 34 34.24 3.92 -32.01
C GLY A 34 35.06 3.61 -30.75
N ALA A 35 36.25 4.18 -30.62
CA ALA A 35 37.08 4.02 -29.42
C ALA A 35 36.52 4.82 -28.23
N ALA A 36 36.10 6.07 -28.46
CA ALA A 36 35.49 6.93 -27.46
C ALA A 36 34.15 6.36 -26.96
N LYS A 37 33.32 5.79 -27.85
CA LYS A 37 32.09 5.07 -27.47
C LYS A 37 32.38 3.85 -26.60
N ARG A 38 33.43 3.08 -26.94
CA ARG A 38 33.80 1.89 -26.16
C ARG A 38 34.31 2.28 -24.77
N LEU A 39 35.16 3.29 -24.68
CA LEU A 39 35.72 3.77 -23.41
C LEU A 39 34.66 4.44 -22.52
N SER A 40 33.77 5.26 -23.08
CA SER A 40 32.66 5.85 -22.30
C SER A 40 31.76 4.76 -21.73
N LYS A 41 31.46 3.71 -22.51
CA LYS A 41 30.67 2.57 -22.02
C LYS A 41 31.41 1.71 -20.99
N GLN A 42 32.70 1.44 -21.20
CA GLN A 42 33.48 0.55 -20.32
C GLN A 42 33.91 1.20 -19.01
N ARG A 43 34.25 2.51 -19.01
CA ARG A 43 34.83 3.20 -17.85
C ARG A 43 33.86 4.15 -17.16
N LEU A 44 32.97 4.80 -17.92
CA LEU A 44 32.01 5.77 -17.39
C LEU A 44 30.59 5.22 -17.33
N LYS A 45 30.34 4.02 -17.89
CA LYS A 45 29.01 3.40 -18.01
C LYS A 45 27.96 4.29 -18.71
N VAL A 46 28.39 5.18 -19.62
CA VAL A 46 27.49 6.12 -20.33
C VAL A 46 27.11 5.63 -21.73
N ASN A 47 25.81 5.52 -22.00
CA ASN A 47 25.26 5.16 -23.32
C ASN A 47 24.77 6.37 -24.15
N LYS A 48 24.17 7.38 -23.52
CA LYS A 48 23.75 8.64 -24.17
C LYS A 48 24.66 9.79 -23.74
N SER A 49 25.24 10.49 -24.70
CA SER A 49 26.09 11.65 -24.42
C SER A 49 26.32 12.50 -25.66
N LYS A 50 26.67 13.77 -25.44
CA LYS A 50 27.22 14.67 -26.46
C LYS A 50 28.75 14.67 -26.37
N ALA A 51 29.42 14.93 -27.50
CA ALA A 51 30.88 14.91 -27.54
C ALA A 51 31.49 16.24 -27.97
N PHE A 52 32.55 16.61 -27.28
CA PHE A 52 33.29 17.85 -27.50
C PHE A 52 34.78 17.58 -27.57
N LYS A 53 35.47 18.35 -28.40
CA LYS A 53 36.93 18.40 -28.45
C LYS A 53 37.43 19.65 -27.75
N LEU A 54 38.42 19.50 -26.88
CA LEU A 54 39.03 20.61 -26.13
C LEU A 54 40.39 21.01 -26.71
N ASP A 55 40.61 22.30 -26.92
CA ASP A 55 41.94 22.91 -27.06
C ASP A 55 42.49 23.27 -25.67
N GLN A 56 43.20 22.32 -25.05
CA GLN A 56 43.64 22.43 -23.66
C GLN A 56 44.69 23.52 -23.45
N GLU A 57 45.55 23.79 -24.43
CA GLU A 57 46.53 24.89 -24.35
C GLU A 57 45.82 26.24 -24.32
N GLN A 58 44.85 26.44 -25.20
CA GLN A 58 44.06 27.67 -25.24
C GLN A 58 43.25 27.85 -23.95
N PHE A 59 42.63 26.78 -23.43
CA PHE A 59 41.90 26.81 -22.16
C PHE A 59 42.80 27.19 -20.98
N THR A 60 43.94 26.53 -20.85
CA THR A 60 44.91 26.76 -19.77
C THR A 60 45.45 28.20 -19.79
N LYS A 61 45.62 28.77 -20.99
CA LYS A 61 46.04 30.16 -21.15
C LYS A 61 44.99 31.16 -20.63
N VAL A 62 43.70 30.89 -20.86
CA VAL A 62 42.60 31.72 -20.31
C VAL A 62 42.60 31.67 -18.79
N LEU A 63 42.84 30.49 -18.20
CA LEU A 63 42.92 30.34 -16.75
C LEU A 63 44.17 30.93 -16.10
N ASN A 64 45.24 31.20 -16.87
CA ASN A 64 46.50 31.72 -16.33
C ASN A 64 46.73 33.22 -16.63
N ASP A 65 45.68 34.00 -16.95
CA ASP A 65 45.80 35.42 -17.36
C ASP A 65 46.25 36.41 -16.24
N GLY A 66 46.44 35.93 -15.01
CA GLY A 66 46.92 36.71 -13.86
C GLY A 66 45.83 37.42 -13.03
N LYS A 67 44.54 37.32 -13.40
CA LYS A 67 43.41 37.84 -12.59
C LYS A 67 42.93 36.85 -11.55
N SER A 68 42.26 37.34 -10.50
CA SER A 68 41.64 36.53 -9.44
C SER A 68 40.37 35.82 -9.93
N SER A 69 39.42 36.54 -10.54
CA SER A 69 38.22 35.98 -11.18
C SER A 69 38.32 36.01 -12.70
N LYS A 70 37.78 34.97 -13.36
CA LYS A 70 37.98 34.70 -14.79
C LYS A 70 36.68 34.27 -15.46
N ILE A 71 36.54 34.54 -16.76
CA ILE A 71 35.40 34.05 -17.54
C ILE A 71 35.85 32.86 -18.37
N VAL A 72 35.24 31.69 -18.11
CA VAL A 72 35.42 30.47 -18.89
C VAL A 72 34.09 30.05 -19.51
N TYR A 73 34.13 29.14 -20.47
CA TYR A 73 33.00 28.76 -21.29
C TYR A 73 32.87 27.25 -21.28
N PHE A 74 31.68 26.73 -21.00
CA PHE A 74 31.38 25.29 -21.02
C PHE A 74 30.07 25.05 -21.77
N PRO A 75 29.91 23.88 -22.42
CA PRO A 75 28.63 23.53 -23.02
C PRO A 75 27.58 23.21 -21.96
N ASN A 76 26.36 23.74 -22.14
CA ASN A 76 25.16 23.32 -21.40
C ASN A 76 24.61 21.99 -21.96
N GLU A 77 23.50 21.50 -21.40
CA GLU A 77 22.87 20.24 -21.84
C GLU A 77 22.51 20.25 -23.34
N LEU A 78 22.06 21.39 -23.88
CA LEU A 78 21.77 21.56 -25.31
C LEU A 78 23.04 21.52 -26.18
N GLY A 79 24.21 21.66 -25.58
CA GLY A 79 25.52 21.71 -26.23
C GLY A 79 25.91 23.11 -26.68
N GLU A 80 25.22 24.12 -26.18
CA GLU A 80 25.49 25.54 -26.40
C GLU A 80 26.54 26.02 -25.40
N ILE A 81 27.49 26.82 -25.86
CA ILE A 81 28.61 27.27 -25.05
C ILE A 81 28.18 28.50 -24.23
N ILE A 82 28.12 28.36 -22.90
CA ILE A 82 27.72 29.42 -21.97
C ILE A 82 28.89 29.91 -21.08
N PRO A 83 28.92 31.20 -20.69
CA PRO A 83 29.99 31.77 -19.88
C PRO A 83 29.79 31.63 -18.37
N PHE A 84 30.86 31.28 -17.66
CA PHE A 84 30.95 31.17 -16.21
C PHE A 84 32.00 32.11 -15.64
N LEU A 85 31.65 32.85 -14.59
CA LEU A 85 32.60 33.57 -13.76
C LEU A 85 33.17 32.62 -12.71
N VAL A 86 34.46 32.33 -12.79
CA VAL A 86 35.14 31.30 -12.00
C VAL A 86 36.30 31.86 -11.20
N GLU A 87 36.56 31.22 -10.06
CA GLU A 87 37.68 31.48 -9.16
C GLU A 87 38.35 30.15 -8.73
N ASP A 88 39.56 30.25 -8.21
CA ASP A 88 40.32 29.11 -7.69
C ASP A 88 39.61 28.60 -6.41
N ALA A 89 39.29 27.31 -6.35
CA ALA A 89 38.59 26.74 -5.20
C ALA A 89 39.54 26.39 -4.05
N HIS A 90 40.86 26.59 -4.22
CA HIS A 90 41.87 26.43 -3.17
C HIS A 90 41.86 25.05 -2.47
N LEU A 91 41.63 23.97 -3.23
CA LEU A 91 41.57 22.60 -2.67
C LEU A 91 42.89 22.13 -2.04
N PHE A 92 44.03 22.66 -2.50
CA PHE A 92 45.35 22.26 -2.01
C PHE A 92 45.84 23.24 -0.95
N ALA A 93 46.35 22.72 0.16
CA ALA A 93 47.19 23.49 1.05
C ALA A 93 48.38 24.09 0.28
N GLU A 94 48.81 25.29 0.69
CA GLU A 94 49.81 26.12 -0.02
C GLU A 94 51.05 25.32 -0.46
N GLY A 95 51.64 24.52 0.44
CA GLY A 95 52.84 23.73 0.14
C GLY A 95 52.63 22.61 -0.90
N LEU A 96 51.42 22.06 -1.05
CA LEU A 96 51.12 21.08 -2.10
C LEU A 96 50.88 21.78 -3.44
N ALA A 97 50.19 22.93 -3.42
CA ALA A 97 49.95 23.76 -4.60
C ALA A 97 51.25 24.25 -5.24
N GLU A 98 52.26 24.60 -4.44
CA GLU A 98 53.59 24.98 -4.93
C GLU A 98 54.34 23.83 -5.60
N LYS A 99 54.19 22.59 -5.09
CA LYS A 99 54.82 21.39 -5.67
C LYS A 99 54.15 20.97 -6.99
N TYR A 100 52.83 21.14 -7.10
CA TYR A 100 52.03 20.69 -8.25
C TYR A 100 51.18 21.82 -8.86
N PRO A 101 51.80 22.91 -9.36
CA PRO A 101 51.07 24.12 -9.77
C PRO A 101 50.18 23.95 -11.01
N SER A 102 50.33 22.83 -11.74
CA SER A 102 49.52 22.49 -12.90
C SER A 102 48.24 21.74 -12.57
N ILE A 103 48.03 21.35 -11.31
CA ILE A 103 46.81 20.67 -10.83
C ILE A 103 46.02 21.69 -10.00
N LYS A 104 44.78 21.95 -10.40
CA LYS A 104 43.93 22.98 -9.79
C LYS A 104 42.47 22.56 -9.75
N SER A 105 41.71 23.22 -8.88
CA SER A 105 40.26 23.16 -8.80
C SER A 105 39.67 24.55 -8.90
N PHE A 106 38.47 24.66 -9.46
CA PHE A 106 37.79 25.92 -9.68
C PHE A 106 36.31 25.77 -9.37
N LYS A 107 35.70 26.87 -8.96
CA LYS A 107 34.26 27.01 -8.75
C LYS A 107 33.76 28.28 -9.41
N GLY A 108 32.49 28.35 -9.75
CA GLY A 108 31.90 29.55 -10.35
C GLY A 108 30.42 29.47 -10.62
N VAL A 109 29.87 30.59 -11.10
CA VAL A 109 28.46 30.80 -11.43
C VAL A 109 28.32 31.26 -12.88
N ALA A 110 27.24 30.88 -13.55
CA ALA A 110 26.98 31.34 -14.91
C ALA A 110 26.65 32.84 -14.91
N LEU A 111 27.18 33.60 -15.87
CA LEU A 111 27.06 35.07 -15.87
C LEU A 111 25.65 35.59 -16.11
N ASN A 112 24.81 34.80 -16.78
CA ASN A 112 23.45 35.18 -17.16
C ASN A 112 22.40 34.30 -16.48
N ASP A 113 22.81 33.47 -15.51
CA ASP A 113 21.96 32.53 -14.82
C ASP A 113 22.57 32.18 -13.46
N ALA A 114 22.07 32.80 -12.39
CA ALA A 114 22.55 32.56 -11.04
C ALA A 114 22.19 31.17 -10.50
N THR A 115 21.21 30.49 -11.12
CA THR A 115 20.80 29.13 -10.73
C THR A 115 21.83 28.08 -11.15
N THR A 116 22.66 28.38 -12.15
CA THR A 116 23.64 27.44 -12.71
C THR A 116 25.05 27.71 -12.16
N GLN A 117 25.61 26.72 -11.47
CA GLN A 117 26.96 26.73 -10.92
C GLN A 117 27.84 25.65 -11.57
N ILE A 118 29.16 25.86 -11.54
CA ILE A 118 30.14 24.91 -12.06
C ILE A 118 31.25 24.66 -11.06
N ARG A 119 31.63 23.38 -10.93
CA ARG A 119 32.86 22.93 -10.27
C ARG A 119 33.68 22.17 -11.29
N PHE A 120 34.97 22.48 -11.40
CA PHE A 120 35.83 21.72 -12.30
C PHE A 120 37.27 21.62 -11.82
N SER A 121 37.88 20.48 -12.11
CA SER A 121 39.29 20.24 -11.90
C SER A 121 40.06 20.37 -13.22
N MET A 122 41.31 20.80 -13.12
CA MET A 122 42.22 20.90 -14.26
C MET A 122 43.57 20.26 -13.91
N SER A 123 44.09 19.46 -14.84
CA SER A 123 45.43 18.89 -14.76
C SER A 123 46.04 18.73 -16.16
N PRO A 124 47.32 18.35 -16.29
CA PRO A 124 47.89 17.97 -17.58
C PRO A 124 47.13 16.83 -18.28
N LYS A 125 46.43 15.95 -17.54
CA LYS A 125 45.63 14.87 -18.13
C LYS A 125 44.32 15.34 -18.75
N GLY A 126 43.81 16.51 -18.37
CA GLY A 126 42.55 17.06 -18.88
C GLY A 126 41.74 17.76 -17.79
N ILE A 127 40.45 17.93 -18.09
CA ILE A 127 39.47 18.60 -17.23
C ILE A 127 38.39 17.60 -16.80
N GLN A 128 37.83 17.79 -15.61
CA GLN A 128 36.55 17.17 -15.26
C GLN A 128 35.67 18.24 -14.66
N SER A 129 34.42 18.35 -15.12
CA SER A 129 33.48 19.34 -14.59
C SER A 129 32.16 18.73 -14.20
N THR A 130 31.53 19.37 -13.23
CA THR A 130 30.16 19.16 -12.78
C THR A 130 29.47 20.51 -12.84
N ILE A 131 28.38 20.58 -13.59
CA ILE A 131 27.49 21.74 -13.65
C ILE A 131 26.21 21.35 -12.93
N SER A 132 25.85 22.15 -11.94
CA SER A 132 24.65 21.95 -11.13
C SER A 132 23.74 23.16 -11.34
N THR A 133 22.49 22.90 -11.67
CA THR A 133 21.46 23.93 -11.88
C THR A 133 20.41 23.75 -10.80
N SER A 134 20.19 24.76 -9.95
CA SER A 134 19.15 24.69 -8.92
C SER A 134 17.78 24.42 -9.57
N GLY A 135 17.04 23.43 -9.06
CA GLY A 135 15.73 23.03 -9.59
C GLY A 135 15.75 22.03 -10.74
N GLU A 136 16.92 21.66 -11.28
CA GLU A 136 17.01 20.58 -12.27
C GLU A 136 17.36 19.23 -11.63
N ASN A 137 16.85 18.15 -12.21
CA ASN A 137 17.16 16.79 -11.77
C ASN A 137 18.59 16.39 -12.16
N GLY A 138 19.47 16.45 -11.17
CA GLY A 138 20.84 15.91 -11.20
C GLY A 138 21.83 16.75 -12.03
N ALA A 139 23.10 16.65 -11.64
CA ALA A 139 24.15 17.42 -12.27
C ALA A 139 24.53 16.93 -13.69
N LEU A 140 25.05 17.87 -14.49
CA LEU A 140 25.59 17.65 -15.83
C LEU A 140 27.12 17.47 -15.75
N PHE A 141 27.61 16.36 -16.28
CA PHE A 141 29.03 15.97 -16.17
C PHE A 141 29.76 16.09 -17.49
N MET A 142 30.97 16.65 -17.45
CA MET A 142 31.92 16.60 -18.57
C MET A 142 33.15 15.81 -18.17
N GLN A 143 33.38 14.68 -18.84
CA GLN A 143 34.52 13.81 -18.57
C GLN A 143 35.30 13.45 -19.81
N LYS A 144 36.62 13.28 -19.67
CA LYS A 144 37.50 12.90 -20.77
C LYS A 144 37.34 11.41 -21.09
N SER A 145 36.99 11.09 -22.33
CA SER A 145 36.89 9.70 -22.84
C SER A 145 38.19 9.24 -23.51
N THR A 146 38.74 10.05 -24.43
CA THR A 146 40.04 9.79 -25.13
C THR A 146 40.83 11.10 -25.28
N ASP A 147 42.07 11.05 -25.80
CA ASP A 147 43.08 12.13 -25.79
C ASP A 147 42.56 13.57 -25.87
N ASP A 148 41.65 13.88 -26.80
CA ASP A 148 41.05 15.22 -26.89
C ASP A 148 39.50 15.21 -26.80
N ILE A 149 38.87 14.05 -26.63
CA ILE A 149 37.40 13.91 -26.69
C ILE A 149 36.82 13.82 -25.29
N TYR A 150 35.87 14.70 -25.01
CA TYR A 150 35.08 14.76 -23.79
C TYR A 150 33.64 14.36 -24.06
N VAL A 151 33.03 13.68 -23.10
CA VAL A 151 31.62 13.30 -23.08
C VAL A 151 30.87 14.16 -22.08
N LEU A 152 29.74 14.69 -22.53
CA LEU A 152 28.77 15.45 -21.74
C LEU A 152 27.53 14.58 -21.52
N TYR A 153 27.13 14.36 -20.27
CA TYR A 153 26.02 13.48 -19.91
C TYR A 153 25.40 13.85 -18.55
N ARG A 154 24.13 13.46 -18.32
CA ARG A 154 23.49 13.43 -17.00
C ARG A 154 23.53 12.01 -16.42
N ARG A 155 23.46 11.92 -15.09
CA ARG A 155 23.47 10.62 -14.39
C ARG A 155 22.24 9.76 -14.69
N THR A 156 21.07 10.38 -14.88
CA THR A 156 19.78 9.70 -15.12
C THR A 156 19.73 8.90 -16.43
N GLU A 157 20.70 9.09 -17.33
CA GLU A 157 20.78 8.38 -18.63
C GLU A 157 21.71 7.15 -18.62
N GLN A 158 22.15 6.69 -17.44
CA GLN A 158 22.90 5.44 -17.27
C GLN A 158 21.93 4.23 -17.23
N GLU A 159 22.21 3.17 -18.00
CA GLU A 159 21.51 1.88 -17.86
C GLU A 159 22.19 1.03 -16.78
N GLU A 160 21.39 0.21 -16.09
CA GLU A 160 21.73 -0.82 -15.10
C GLU A 160 23.19 -0.80 -14.64
N SER A 161 23.37 -0.24 -13.45
CA SER A 161 24.62 -0.35 -12.76
C SER A 161 24.68 -1.80 -12.20
N ASP A 162 25.51 -2.67 -12.80
CA ASP A 162 26.02 -3.88 -12.12
C ASP A 162 26.94 -3.40 -10.97
N ILE A 163 26.36 -2.69 -9.99
CA ILE A 163 27.02 -2.17 -8.81
C ILE A 163 26.40 -2.97 -7.66
N ASP A 164 27.12 -3.98 -7.19
CA ASP A 164 26.76 -4.74 -5.98
C ASP A 164 27.64 -4.19 -4.83
N PHE A 165 27.47 -2.90 -4.53
CA PHE A 165 28.23 -2.23 -3.48
C PHE A 165 27.60 -2.62 -2.15
N VAL A 166 28.44 -2.96 -1.18
CA VAL A 166 27.99 -3.17 0.19
C VAL A 166 28.96 -2.41 1.08
N CYS A 167 28.49 -1.31 1.69
CA CYS A 167 29.27 -0.62 2.70
C CYS A 167 29.47 -1.56 3.90
N LYS A 168 30.71 -1.66 4.39
CA LYS A 168 31.07 -2.49 5.55
C LYS A 168 31.12 -1.69 6.86
N THR A 169 30.72 -0.42 6.82
CA THR A 169 30.60 0.42 8.02
C THR A 169 29.52 -0.17 8.92
N VAL A 170 29.84 -0.30 10.21
CA VAL A 170 28.86 -0.77 11.20
C VAL A 170 28.03 0.44 11.67
N PRO A 171 26.68 0.35 11.70
CA PRO A 171 25.82 1.43 12.16
C PRO A 171 26.09 1.83 13.61
N GLU A 172 25.81 3.08 13.96
CA GLU A 172 25.95 3.60 15.33
C GLU A 172 24.60 4.13 15.83
N VAL A 173 24.06 3.45 16.85
CA VAL A 173 22.85 3.86 17.56
C VAL A 173 23.21 4.98 18.54
N LYS A 174 22.80 6.22 18.22
CA LYS A 174 22.85 7.38 19.13
C LYS A 174 21.44 7.89 19.36
N GLU A 175 21.13 8.32 20.58
CA GLU A 175 19.89 9.05 20.87
C GLU A 175 19.94 10.42 20.20
N TYR A 176 19.17 10.59 19.13
CA TYR A 176 18.99 11.87 18.45
C TYR A 176 17.84 12.66 19.10
N SER A 177 17.99 13.97 19.27
CA SER A 177 16.92 14.79 19.87
C SER A 177 15.76 14.93 18.90
N GLN A 178 14.69 14.17 19.10
CA GLN A 178 13.50 14.19 18.24
C GLN A 178 12.54 15.38 18.48
N ASN A 179 12.87 16.34 19.36
CA ASN A 179 11.86 17.24 19.95
C ASN A 179 12.14 18.76 19.89
N VAL A 180 12.99 19.24 18.97
CA VAL A 180 13.09 20.68 18.67
C VAL A 180 13.43 20.81 17.20
N THR A 181 12.69 21.64 16.44
CA THR A 181 12.98 21.98 15.04
C THR A 181 14.48 22.15 14.85
N ALA A 182 15.11 21.21 14.15
CA ALA A 182 16.54 21.08 14.20
C ALA A 182 17.16 22.22 13.36
N LYS A 183 17.86 23.16 14.00
CA LYS A 183 18.60 24.20 13.28
C LYS A 183 19.63 23.54 12.38
N LEU A 184 19.52 23.64 11.06
CA LEU A 184 20.46 22.98 10.14
C LEU A 184 21.80 23.69 10.10
N VAL A 185 22.16 24.28 8.96
CA VAL A 185 23.43 24.95 8.73
C VAL A 185 23.14 26.44 8.58
N ASP A 186 22.79 27.07 9.72
CA ASP A 186 22.32 28.45 9.81
C ASP A 186 23.26 29.39 10.60
N ASP A 187 24.47 28.91 10.92
CA ASP A 187 25.40 29.56 11.84
C ASP A 187 26.43 30.48 11.16
N GLN A 188 26.25 30.76 9.86
CA GLN A 188 27.11 31.61 9.03
C GLN A 188 28.58 31.20 9.07
N THR A 189 28.85 29.89 9.18
CA THR A 189 30.21 29.38 9.36
C THR A 189 30.56 28.31 8.34
N LEU A 190 31.57 28.59 7.52
CA LEU A 190 32.22 27.59 6.67
C LEU A 190 33.27 26.85 7.49
N ARG A 191 33.14 25.52 7.56
CA ARG A 191 34.04 24.64 8.30
C ARG A 191 35.02 24.00 7.34
N LYS A 192 36.30 24.28 7.52
CA LYS A 192 37.39 23.76 6.70
C LYS A 192 38.13 22.64 7.42
N PHE A 193 38.12 21.44 6.84
CA PHE A 193 38.80 20.26 7.38
C PHE A 193 39.96 19.84 6.48
N ARG A 194 41.12 19.59 7.08
CA ARG A 194 42.30 19.10 6.37
C ARG A 194 42.17 17.59 6.14
N ILE A 195 42.06 17.19 4.88
CA ILE A 195 41.93 15.80 4.48
C ILE A 195 43.26 15.20 3.99
N ALA A 196 43.62 14.04 4.54
CA ALA A 196 44.73 13.22 4.09
C ALA A 196 44.23 12.05 3.24
N ILE A 197 44.35 12.17 1.91
CA ILE A 197 44.02 11.08 1.00
C ILE A 197 45.27 10.25 0.71
N SER A 198 45.25 8.98 1.10
CA SER A 198 46.24 8.00 0.69
C SER A 198 45.80 7.30 -0.59
N ALA A 199 46.74 6.86 -1.43
CA ALA A 199 46.45 6.14 -2.67
C ALA A 199 47.31 4.88 -2.79
N SER A 200 46.67 3.74 -3.06
CA SER A 200 47.37 2.48 -3.30
C SER A 200 48.20 2.50 -4.60
N GLY A 201 49.12 1.55 -4.71
CA GLY A 201 49.90 1.33 -5.91
C GLY A 201 49.02 1.03 -7.12
N GLU A 202 47.98 0.24 -6.93
CA GLU A 202 46.98 -0.15 -7.93
C GLU A 202 46.18 1.06 -8.41
N TYR A 203 45.69 1.90 -7.49
CA TYR A 203 44.99 3.14 -7.83
C TYR A 203 45.89 4.06 -8.64
N THR A 204 47.14 4.21 -8.20
CA THR A 204 48.10 5.07 -8.89
C THR A 204 48.43 4.54 -10.28
N GLU A 205 48.62 3.23 -10.45
CA GLU A 205 48.85 2.59 -11.75
C GLU A 205 47.66 2.81 -12.70
N PHE A 206 46.43 2.61 -12.22
CA PHE A 206 45.21 2.87 -13.00
C PHE A 206 45.16 4.29 -13.56
N HIS A 207 45.55 5.27 -12.74
CA HIS A 207 45.54 6.68 -13.14
C HIS A 207 46.79 7.12 -13.93
N GLY A 208 47.81 6.28 -14.13
CA GLY A 208 48.97 6.60 -14.99
C GLY A 208 50.35 6.27 -14.41
N GLY A 209 50.40 5.71 -13.20
CA GLY A 209 51.62 5.20 -12.55
C GLY A 209 52.47 6.27 -11.87
N THR A 210 52.08 7.54 -11.90
CA THR A 210 52.82 8.64 -11.25
C THR A 210 52.01 9.28 -10.12
N LYS A 211 52.72 9.83 -9.13
CA LYS A 211 52.09 10.58 -8.04
C LYS A 211 51.27 11.78 -8.54
N ALA A 212 51.75 12.45 -9.59
CA ALA A 212 51.06 13.59 -10.17
C ALA A 212 49.73 13.19 -10.82
N ASP A 213 49.70 12.02 -11.46
CA ASP A 213 48.48 11.53 -12.11
C ASP A 213 47.44 11.05 -11.10
N ALA A 214 47.86 10.32 -10.06
CA ALA A 214 46.99 9.95 -8.95
C ALA A 214 46.46 11.19 -8.21
N LEU A 215 47.32 12.18 -7.93
CA LEU A 215 46.92 13.43 -7.30
C LEU A 215 45.93 14.23 -8.15
N ALA A 216 46.06 14.20 -9.48
CA ALA A 216 45.10 14.83 -10.38
C ALA A 216 43.72 14.17 -10.30
N ALA A 217 43.65 12.84 -10.13
CA ALA A 217 42.41 12.12 -9.93
C ALA A 217 41.78 12.41 -8.56
N ILE A 218 42.58 12.38 -7.49
CA ILE A 218 42.14 12.78 -6.13
C ILE A 218 41.55 14.20 -6.14
N ASN A 219 42.24 15.13 -6.79
CA ASN A 219 41.78 16.51 -6.96
C ASN A 219 40.43 16.59 -7.69
N ALA A 220 40.21 15.75 -8.71
CA ALA A 220 38.94 15.72 -9.42
C ALA A 220 37.78 15.24 -8.53
N THR A 221 37.98 14.14 -7.80
CA THR A 221 37.00 13.58 -6.86
C THR A 221 36.64 14.58 -5.77
N LEU A 222 37.62 15.12 -5.04
CA LEU A 222 37.35 16.06 -3.95
C LEU A 222 36.79 17.40 -4.42
N THR A 223 37.10 17.84 -5.65
CA THR A 223 36.44 19.02 -6.24
C THR A 223 34.93 18.83 -6.35
N ARG A 224 34.48 17.60 -6.65
CA ARG A 224 33.06 17.26 -6.73
C ARG A 224 32.44 17.06 -5.34
N VAL A 225 33.11 16.34 -4.44
CA VAL A 225 32.64 16.14 -3.07
C VAL A 225 32.40 17.48 -2.37
N ASN A 226 33.35 18.43 -2.48
CA ASN A 226 33.18 19.78 -1.92
C ASN A 226 32.00 20.55 -2.53
N ALA A 227 31.54 20.22 -3.74
CA ALA A 227 30.37 20.87 -4.33
C ALA A 227 29.10 20.60 -3.49
N VAL A 228 28.93 19.34 -3.09
CA VAL A 228 27.80 18.90 -2.26
C VAL A 228 27.99 19.33 -0.81
N PHE A 229 29.19 19.11 -0.26
CA PHE A 229 29.49 19.39 1.15
C PHE A 229 29.44 20.89 1.48
N GLU A 230 29.87 21.76 0.56
CA GLU A 230 29.74 23.21 0.78
C GLU A 230 28.29 23.68 0.67
N ARG A 231 27.46 23.05 -0.18
CA ARG A 231 26.05 23.39 -0.36
C ARG A 231 25.16 22.93 0.80
N ASP A 232 25.29 21.67 1.21
CA ASP A 232 24.36 21.06 2.18
C ASP A 232 24.86 21.18 3.63
N LEU A 233 26.18 21.26 3.85
CA LEU A 233 26.80 21.12 5.18
C LEU A 233 27.66 22.33 5.59
N ALA A 234 27.89 23.30 4.70
CA ALA A 234 28.92 24.33 4.84
C ALA A 234 30.30 23.75 5.26
N ILE A 235 30.67 22.61 4.68
CA ILE A 235 31.97 21.96 4.89
C ILE A 235 32.80 22.04 3.61
N THR A 236 34.07 22.44 3.74
CA THR A 236 35.05 22.32 2.67
C THR A 236 36.23 21.45 3.11
N LEU A 237 36.63 20.49 2.26
CA LEU A 237 37.79 19.63 2.48
C LEU A 237 39.01 20.22 1.78
N GLU A 238 40.15 20.31 2.48
CA GLU A 238 41.44 20.77 1.93
C GLU A 238 42.50 19.67 1.99
N LEU A 239 43.13 19.35 0.86
CA LEU A 239 44.24 18.40 0.81
C LEU A 239 45.48 18.95 1.52
N ILE A 240 46.03 18.15 2.43
CA ILE A 240 47.22 18.51 3.22
C ILE A 240 48.47 18.74 2.37
N ALA A 241 49.42 19.53 2.87
CA ALA A 241 50.66 19.88 2.18
C ALA A 241 51.55 18.67 1.79
N ASN A 242 51.36 17.54 2.48
CA ASN A 242 52.19 16.33 2.37
C ASN A 242 51.44 15.12 1.80
N THR A 243 50.29 15.32 1.12
CA THR A 243 49.53 14.24 0.47
C THR A 243 50.40 13.37 -0.44
N ASP A 244 51.37 13.96 -1.14
CA ASP A 244 52.28 13.23 -2.03
C ASP A 244 53.14 12.15 -1.33
N LEU A 245 53.30 12.22 -0.01
CA LEU A 245 54.04 11.20 0.76
C LEU A 245 53.28 9.88 0.91
N VAL A 246 51.95 9.92 0.83
CA VAL A 246 51.06 8.76 1.00
C VAL A 246 50.42 8.32 -0.33
N ILE A 247 50.98 8.76 -1.45
CA ILE A 247 50.66 8.22 -2.78
C ILE A 247 51.74 7.20 -3.15
N TYR A 248 51.35 5.94 -3.27
CA TYR A 248 52.26 4.83 -3.60
C TYR A 248 52.17 4.51 -5.09
N THR A 249 53.32 4.35 -5.76
CA THR A 249 53.37 4.09 -7.22
C THR A 249 53.66 2.63 -7.57
N ASN A 250 53.76 1.75 -6.57
CA ASN A 250 54.10 0.35 -6.78
C ASN A 250 53.29 -0.53 -5.83
N SER A 251 52.37 -1.29 -6.40
CA SER A 251 51.46 -2.22 -5.71
C SER A 251 52.21 -3.25 -4.85
N ASP A 252 53.40 -3.68 -5.27
CA ASP A 252 54.15 -4.71 -4.52
C ASP A 252 54.77 -4.19 -3.21
N THR A 253 54.84 -2.87 -3.03
CA THR A 253 55.58 -2.23 -1.93
C THR A 253 54.78 -1.23 -1.12
N ASP A 254 53.51 -1.06 -1.46
CA ASP A 254 52.62 -0.21 -0.67
C ASP A 254 52.22 -0.90 0.65
N PRO A 255 51.60 -0.19 1.59
CA PRO A 255 51.23 -0.75 2.90
C PRO A 255 49.90 -1.52 2.90
N TYR A 256 49.24 -1.72 1.74
CA TYR A 256 47.86 -2.16 1.63
C TYR A 256 47.75 -3.63 1.20
N THR A 257 47.64 -4.52 2.20
CA THR A 257 47.65 -5.98 1.97
C THR A 257 46.36 -6.68 2.41
N GLY A 258 45.28 -5.92 2.64
CA GLY A 258 43.93 -6.45 2.86
C GLY A 258 43.23 -6.02 4.17
N SER A 259 43.92 -5.43 5.14
CA SER A 259 43.29 -4.84 6.34
C SER A 259 43.19 -3.32 6.21
N LEU A 260 42.55 -2.88 5.13
CA LEU A 260 42.65 -1.52 4.60
C LEU A 260 42.42 -0.44 5.67
N SER A 261 41.32 -0.46 6.43
CA SER A 261 41.03 0.56 7.47
C SER A 261 42.15 0.73 8.49
N SER A 262 42.64 -0.37 9.07
CA SER A 262 43.74 -0.30 10.06
C SER A 262 45.06 0.08 9.40
N GLN A 263 45.30 -0.34 8.16
CA GLN A 263 46.51 -0.05 7.42
C GLN A 263 46.57 1.43 7.01
N VAL A 264 45.47 2.01 6.52
CA VAL A 264 45.42 3.44 6.19
C VAL A 264 45.57 4.28 7.46
N GLN A 265 44.88 3.93 8.55
CA GLN A 265 45.04 4.64 9.82
C GLN A 265 46.50 4.65 10.26
N ASN A 266 47.15 3.48 10.34
CA ASN A 266 48.56 3.38 10.72
C ASN A 266 49.50 4.13 9.75
N THR A 267 49.21 4.10 8.46
CA THR A 267 50.00 4.79 7.43
C THR A 267 49.91 6.31 7.62
N LEU A 268 48.71 6.85 7.79
CA LEU A 268 48.51 8.28 7.99
C LEU A 268 49.10 8.73 9.34
N THR A 269 48.87 7.99 10.43
CA THR A 269 49.48 8.26 11.74
C THR A 269 51.01 8.31 11.68
N SER A 270 51.64 7.38 10.98
CA SER A 270 53.11 7.24 10.97
C SER A 270 53.82 8.15 9.97
N VAL A 271 53.23 8.39 8.80
CA VAL A 271 53.84 9.17 7.72
C VAL A 271 53.47 10.65 7.80
N ILE A 272 52.19 10.95 8.05
CA ILE A 272 51.67 12.31 8.10
C ILE A 272 51.68 12.85 9.54
N GLY A 273 51.28 12.03 10.51
CA GLY A 273 51.13 12.43 11.92
C GLY A 273 49.76 13.03 12.21
N GLU A 274 49.12 12.58 13.29
CA GLU A 274 47.72 12.90 13.64
C GLU A 274 47.43 14.41 13.69
N SER A 275 48.36 15.25 14.15
CA SER A 275 48.13 16.71 14.23
C SER A 275 47.98 17.41 12.87
N ASN A 276 48.38 16.74 11.79
CA ASN A 276 48.52 17.33 10.46
C ASN A 276 47.33 17.06 9.54
N TYR A 277 46.32 16.33 10.01
CA TYR A 277 45.06 16.09 9.29
C TYR A 277 43.90 15.95 10.28
N ASP A 278 42.71 16.29 9.81
CA ASP A 278 41.47 16.27 10.59
C ASP A 278 40.61 15.06 10.20
N ILE A 279 40.73 14.63 8.94
CA ILE A 279 40.11 13.44 8.35
C ILE A 279 41.11 12.76 7.42
N GLY A 280 41.08 11.45 7.33
CA GLY A 280 41.93 10.66 6.45
C GLY A 280 41.15 9.54 5.78
N HIS A 281 41.51 9.26 4.53
CA HIS A 281 40.81 8.30 3.69
C HIS A 281 41.76 7.63 2.69
N LEU A 282 41.50 6.39 2.31
CA LEU A 282 42.26 5.67 1.27
C LEU A 282 41.44 5.54 -0.01
N PHE A 283 42.03 5.91 -1.14
CA PHE A 283 41.55 5.51 -2.46
C PHE A 283 42.33 4.31 -2.96
N ASN A 284 41.60 3.22 -3.17
CA ASN A 284 42.14 1.94 -3.60
C ASN A 284 41.50 1.51 -4.93
N GLN A 285 42.25 0.75 -5.73
CA GLN A 285 41.74 0.10 -6.93
C GLN A 285 41.96 -1.40 -6.78
N GLN A 286 40.93 -2.17 -7.07
CA GLN A 286 41.05 -3.62 -7.11
C GLN A 286 40.06 -4.18 -8.14
N ASP A 287 40.55 -5.09 -9.00
CA ASP A 287 39.74 -5.68 -10.05
C ASP A 287 38.52 -6.41 -9.48
N ASN A 288 37.37 -6.25 -10.16
CA ASN A 288 36.07 -6.82 -9.77
C ASN A 288 35.69 -6.57 -8.30
N THR A 289 36.16 -5.48 -7.71
CA THR A 289 35.89 -5.11 -6.31
C THR A 289 35.21 -3.75 -6.27
N LEU A 290 34.28 -3.64 -5.32
CA LEU A 290 33.43 -2.51 -5.05
C LEU A 290 33.17 -2.56 -3.54
N ASP A 291 33.91 -1.77 -2.77
CA ASP A 291 34.02 -1.91 -1.32
C ASP A 291 34.28 -0.56 -0.68
N GLY A 292 33.66 -0.31 0.46
CA GLY A 292 33.73 0.95 1.17
C GLY A 292 33.58 0.73 2.67
N ASN A 293 34.33 1.50 3.44
CA ASN A 293 34.24 1.48 4.89
C ASN A 293 34.77 2.80 5.45
N SER A 294 33.97 3.52 6.20
CA SER A 294 34.34 4.76 6.89
C SER A 294 35.26 4.54 8.10
N GLY A 295 35.40 3.29 8.53
CA GLY A 295 36.08 2.82 9.73
C GLY A 295 35.21 2.96 10.97
N PHE A 296 34.65 4.16 11.18
CA PHE A 296 33.69 4.46 12.23
C PHE A 296 32.73 5.54 11.73
N ILE A 297 31.47 5.46 12.17
CA ILE A 297 30.55 6.59 12.08
C ILE A 297 31.00 7.66 13.07
N GLY A 298 31.18 8.89 12.61
CA GLY A 298 31.69 10.00 13.42
C GLY A 298 33.15 9.79 13.86
N ALA A 299 34.07 9.71 12.90
CA ALA A 299 35.50 9.52 13.13
C ALA A 299 36.34 10.80 13.03
N VAL A 300 35.83 11.85 12.37
CA VAL A 300 36.58 13.10 12.12
C VAL A 300 37.09 13.71 13.43
N CYS A 301 38.29 14.29 13.43
CA CYS A 301 38.95 14.82 14.64
C CYS A 301 39.36 13.80 15.71
N VAL A 302 39.09 12.49 15.58
CA VAL A 302 39.44 11.51 16.61
C VAL A 302 40.74 10.77 16.27
N ASP A 303 41.82 11.09 16.98
CA ASP A 303 43.13 10.44 16.80
C ASP A 303 43.03 8.91 16.92
N GLY A 304 43.72 8.19 16.03
CA GLY A 304 43.65 6.73 15.94
C GLY A 304 42.37 6.18 15.30
N ARG A 305 41.40 7.03 14.90
CA ARG A 305 40.19 6.64 14.16
C ARG A 305 39.98 7.45 12.88
N LYS A 306 40.28 8.74 12.88
CA LYS A 306 39.98 9.70 11.79
C LYS A 306 40.60 9.38 10.44
N GLY A 307 41.60 8.48 10.39
CA GLY A 307 42.27 8.05 9.17
C GLY A 307 41.94 6.63 8.73
N SER A 308 40.86 6.03 9.24
CA SER A 308 40.51 4.62 9.00
C SER A 308 39.54 4.37 7.83
N GLY A 309 39.09 5.43 7.15
CA GLY A 309 38.17 5.32 6.02
C GLY A 309 38.85 4.87 4.72
N TYR A 310 38.15 4.11 3.88
CA TYR A 310 38.60 3.76 2.53
C TYR A 310 37.45 3.56 1.55
N THR A 311 37.77 3.76 0.27
CA THR A 311 36.93 3.45 -0.87
C THR A 311 37.72 2.63 -1.90
N THR A 312 37.15 1.53 -2.39
CA THR A 312 37.72 0.66 -3.41
C THR A 312 36.75 0.48 -4.56
N LEU A 313 37.21 0.78 -5.78
CA LEU A 313 36.45 0.51 -7.00
C LEU A 313 37.37 0.00 -8.11
N SER A 314 36.87 -0.92 -8.94
CA SER A 314 37.62 -1.44 -10.10
C SER A 314 37.98 -0.38 -11.14
N SER A 315 37.11 0.61 -11.33
CA SER A 315 37.34 1.79 -12.19
C SER A 315 37.05 3.05 -11.38
N PRO A 316 38.00 3.53 -10.55
CA PRO A 316 37.79 4.64 -9.62
C PRO A 316 37.80 6.00 -10.33
N ILE A 317 36.80 6.22 -11.17
CA ILE A 317 36.63 7.45 -11.94
C ILE A 317 35.15 7.76 -12.09
N GLY A 318 34.83 9.05 -12.05
CA GLY A 318 33.51 9.56 -12.38
C GLY A 318 32.52 9.53 -11.23
N ASP A 319 31.26 9.81 -11.54
CA ASP A 319 30.23 10.16 -10.58
C ASP A 319 29.87 9.03 -9.63
N ALA A 320 29.78 7.79 -10.12
CA ALA A 320 29.56 6.62 -9.26
C ALA A 320 30.67 6.49 -8.19
N PHE A 321 31.93 6.74 -8.54
CA PHE A 321 33.01 6.72 -7.55
C PHE A 321 32.92 7.91 -6.59
N ASP A 322 32.71 9.11 -7.11
CA ASP A 322 32.79 10.35 -6.34
C ASP A 322 31.60 10.56 -5.39
N ILE A 323 30.38 10.19 -5.80
CA ILE A 323 29.13 10.42 -5.06
C ILE A 323 28.69 9.14 -4.34
N ASP A 324 28.41 8.07 -5.07
CA ASP A 324 27.80 6.86 -4.48
C ASP A 324 28.74 6.14 -3.49
N LEU A 325 30.07 6.34 -3.59
CA LEU A 325 31.04 5.77 -2.66
C LEU A 325 31.77 6.83 -1.84
N VAL A 326 32.54 7.73 -2.46
CA VAL A 326 33.42 8.63 -1.68
C VAL A 326 32.62 9.61 -0.81
N ALA A 327 31.59 10.25 -1.36
CA ALA A 327 30.76 11.16 -0.56
C ALA A 327 29.97 10.41 0.53
N HIS A 328 29.48 9.20 0.23
CA HIS A 328 28.81 8.30 1.17
C HIS A 328 29.70 7.93 2.37
N GLU A 329 30.90 7.40 2.11
CA GLU A 329 31.83 7.01 3.17
C GLU A 329 32.34 8.19 3.98
N ILE A 330 32.58 9.34 3.34
CA ILE A 330 32.95 10.57 4.05
C ILE A 330 31.76 11.06 4.89
N GLY A 331 30.52 10.93 4.41
CA GLY A 331 29.30 11.23 5.18
C GLY A 331 29.22 10.44 6.49
N HIS A 332 29.53 9.15 6.46
CA HIS A 332 29.70 8.34 7.68
C HIS A 332 30.84 8.84 8.57
N GLN A 333 32.00 9.19 8.02
CA GLN A 333 33.10 9.74 8.82
C GLN A 333 32.66 11.01 9.58
N PHE A 334 31.73 11.78 9.01
CA PHE A 334 31.09 12.95 9.64
C PHE A 334 29.88 12.65 10.53
N GLY A 335 29.43 11.40 10.64
CA GLY A 335 28.44 10.97 11.64
C GLY A 335 27.07 10.57 11.10
N ALA A 336 26.82 10.60 9.79
CA ALA A 336 25.56 10.15 9.23
C ALA A 336 25.42 8.62 9.28
N ASN A 337 24.22 8.12 9.56
CA ASN A 337 23.82 6.73 9.34
C ASN A 337 23.12 6.61 7.96
N HIS A 338 22.81 5.38 7.53
CA HIS A 338 22.04 5.19 6.31
C HIS A 338 20.58 5.63 6.47
N SER A 339 20.02 6.19 5.40
CA SER A 339 18.64 6.67 5.34
C SER A 339 17.65 5.67 4.74
N PHE A 340 18.13 4.59 4.10
CA PHE A 340 17.30 3.60 3.43
C PHE A 340 16.44 2.77 4.40
N SER A 341 15.33 2.20 3.91
CA SER A 341 14.39 1.39 4.71
C SER A 341 14.26 -0.07 4.29
N HIS A 342 15.09 -0.59 3.36
CA HIS A 342 14.96 -1.99 2.90
C HIS A 342 15.36 -3.04 3.95
N THR A 343 16.08 -2.65 5.00
CA THR A 343 16.43 -3.49 6.16
C THR A 343 16.64 -2.59 7.38
N SER A 344 16.50 -3.15 8.58
CA SER A 344 16.76 -2.41 9.82
C SER A 344 18.23 -2.35 10.14
N GLU A 345 18.70 -1.17 10.55
CA GLU A 345 20.02 -0.98 11.17
C GLU A 345 19.92 -0.54 12.65
N GLY A 346 18.71 -0.42 13.20
CA GLY A 346 18.47 0.02 14.58
C GLY A 346 18.81 1.50 14.85
N THR A 347 19.10 2.29 13.82
CA THR A 347 19.55 3.69 13.92
C THR A 347 18.43 4.72 13.96
N ILE A 348 17.16 4.27 13.85
CA ILE A 348 15.92 5.08 13.86
C ILE A 348 15.85 6.20 12.82
N VAL A 349 16.66 6.13 11.77
CA VAL A 349 16.71 7.11 10.67
C VAL A 349 16.49 6.46 9.30
N GLN A 350 15.84 5.29 9.27
CA GLN A 350 15.38 4.61 8.06
C GLN A 350 14.13 5.29 7.51
N VAL A 351 14.30 6.39 6.79
CA VAL A 351 13.23 7.32 6.38
C VAL A 351 12.98 7.39 4.87
N GLU A 352 13.78 6.70 4.06
CA GLU A 352 13.57 6.60 2.61
C GLU A 352 13.07 5.21 2.22
N PRO A 353 12.03 5.10 1.37
CA PRO A 353 11.48 3.79 1.01
C PRO A 353 12.54 2.91 0.34
N ALA A 354 12.52 1.62 0.69
CA ALA A 354 13.39 0.60 0.13
C ALA A 354 14.88 0.99 0.10
N SER A 355 15.52 1.06 -1.08
CA SER A 355 16.94 1.42 -1.17
C SER A 355 17.25 2.87 -0.83
N GLY A 356 16.24 3.76 -0.78
CA GLY A 356 16.44 5.19 -0.82
C GLY A 356 17.12 5.68 -2.10
N THR A 357 17.31 6.99 -2.16
CA THR A 357 17.83 7.73 -3.33
C THR A 357 18.87 8.78 -2.98
N THR A 358 18.97 9.23 -1.73
CA THR A 358 20.00 10.22 -1.34
C THR A 358 21.39 9.61 -1.17
N ILE A 359 22.41 10.44 -0.91
CA ILE A 359 23.81 10.00 -0.74
C ILE A 359 23.95 8.91 0.32
N MET A 360 23.19 8.96 1.40
CA MET A 360 23.24 7.95 2.49
C MET A 360 22.28 6.77 2.26
N GLY A 361 21.61 6.72 1.11
CA GLY A 361 20.86 5.56 0.63
C GLY A 361 21.75 4.57 -0.13
N TYR A 362 21.14 3.47 -0.55
CA TYR A 362 21.73 2.36 -1.31
C TYR A 362 21.10 2.24 -2.71
N ALA A 363 20.90 3.37 -3.38
CA ALA A 363 20.31 3.39 -4.72
C ALA A 363 21.11 2.51 -5.69
N GLY A 364 20.44 1.55 -6.33
CA GLY A 364 20.99 0.68 -7.37
C GLY A 364 21.55 -0.65 -6.88
N ILE A 365 21.70 -0.88 -5.58
CA ILE A 365 22.52 -1.99 -5.04
C ILE A 365 21.75 -3.00 -4.17
N THR A 366 20.41 -2.90 -4.10
CA THR A 366 19.53 -3.71 -3.22
C THR A 366 18.57 -4.64 -3.98
N GLY A 367 18.84 -4.87 -5.27
CA GLY A 367 18.05 -5.74 -6.13
C GLY A 367 16.61 -5.24 -6.32
N ASN A 368 15.62 -6.05 -5.93
CA ASN A 368 14.19 -5.69 -6.07
C ASN A 368 13.80 -4.46 -5.24
N ASN A 369 14.58 -4.09 -4.23
CA ASN A 369 14.34 -2.92 -3.40
C ASN A 369 14.92 -1.62 -4.00
N ASN A 370 15.49 -1.66 -5.21
CA ASN A 370 16.06 -0.48 -5.84
C ASN A 370 14.98 0.53 -6.26
N VAL A 371 14.98 1.69 -5.62
CA VAL A 371 14.13 2.85 -5.99
C VAL A 371 14.66 3.53 -7.26
N ALA A 372 15.98 3.76 -7.29
CA ALA A 372 16.69 4.39 -8.40
C ALA A 372 17.98 3.60 -8.72
N ASN A 373 18.58 3.88 -9.89
CA ASN A 373 19.81 3.20 -10.32
C ASN A 373 21.08 3.69 -9.62
N ASN A 374 21.09 4.93 -9.11
CA ASN A 374 22.26 5.61 -8.53
C ASN A 374 21.78 6.74 -7.59
N SER A 375 22.59 7.16 -6.61
CA SER A 375 22.19 8.09 -5.54
C SER A 375 22.24 9.55 -5.96
N ASP A 376 21.16 10.31 -5.79
CA ASP A 376 21.06 11.74 -6.05
C ASP A 376 22.07 12.54 -5.23
N ASP A 377 22.67 13.57 -5.82
CA ASP A 377 23.83 14.29 -5.30
C ASP A 377 23.46 15.33 -4.22
N TYR A 378 22.68 14.91 -3.22
CA TYR A 378 22.32 15.67 -2.03
C TYR A 378 22.13 14.77 -0.80
N PHE A 379 22.26 15.36 0.38
CA PHE A 379 21.96 14.70 1.65
C PHE A 379 20.48 14.88 2.02
N HIS A 380 19.88 13.80 2.54
CA HIS A 380 18.58 13.84 3.20
C HIS A 380 18.65 14.70 4.46
N TYR A 381 17.53 15.33 4.85
CA TYR A 381 17.37 16.11 6.07
C TYR A 381 18.03 15.44 7.30
N VAL A 382 17.65 14.19 7.60
CA VAL A 382 18.20 13.42 8.74
C VAL A 382 19.73 13.29 8.70
N SER A 383 20.33 13.14 7.52
CA SER A 383 21.80 13.05 7.40
C SER A 383 22.48 14.40 7.70
N ILE A 384 21.87 15.52 7.27
CA ILE A 384 22.37 16.87 7.57
C ILE A 384 22.32 17.12 9.08
N VAL A 385 21.19 16.79 9.71
CA VAL A 385 20.99 16.87 11.17
C VAL A 385 22.07 16.07 11.91
N GLN A 386 22.27 14.81 11.55
CA GLN A 386 23.27 13.93 12.19
C GLN A 386 24.70 14.48 12.06
N ILE A 387 25.07 14.96 10.87
CA ILE A 387 26.41 15.53 10.63
C ILE A 387 26.60 16.82 11.44
N ARG A 388 25.62 17.71 11.44
CA ARG A 388 25.67 18.94 12.26
C ARG A 388 25.84 18.60 13.74
N ASP A 389 25.02 17.71 14.29
CA ASP A 389 25.08 17.33 15.70
C ASP A 389 26.46 16.77 16.07
N TYR A 390 27.00 15.91 15.20
CA TYR A 390 28.37 15.42 15.39
C TYR A 390 29.40 16.55 15.38
N LEU A 391 29.26 17.51 14.47
CA LEU A 391 30.17 18.66 14.37
C LEU A 391 30.15 19.56 15.61
N GLU A 392 29.04 19.64 16.33
CA GLU A 392 28.98 20.35 17.63
C GLU A 392 29.82 19.66 18.71
N THR A 393 30.10 18.36 18.57
CA THR A 393 30.91 17.60 19.54
C THR A 393 32.42 17.70 19.31
N VAL A 394 32.84 18.17 18.13
CA VAL A 394 34.26 18.24 17.73
C VAL A 394 34.75 19.68 17.59
N SER A 395 36.07 19.88 17.70
CA SER A 395 36.68 21.23 17.67
C SER A 395 37.93 21.33 16.79
N CYS A 396 38.21 20.31 15.97
CA CYS A 396 39.30 20.39 14.98
C CYS A 396 38.84 21.08 13.68
N GLY A 397 39.76 21.20 12.73
CA GLY A 397 39.54 22.04 11.55
C GLY A 397 39.64 23.54 11.88
N SER A 398 39.36 24.36 10.87
CA SER A 398 39.29 25.81 11.02
C SER A 398 37.96 26.33 10.52
N THR A 399 37.46 27.40 11.12
CA THR A 399 36.21 28.04 10.71
C THR A 399 36.48 29.37 10.01
N GLU A 400 35.66 29.68 9.03
CA GLU A 400 35.62 30.96 8.33
C GLU A 400 34.22 31.55 8.45
N VAL A 401 34.11 32.80 8.87
CA VAL A 401 32.81 33.50 8.96
C VAL A 401 32.37 33.85 7.55
N LEU A 402 31.17 33.39 7.20
CA LEU A 402 30.54 33.69 5.93
C LEU A 402 29.91 35.07 5.96
N GLY A 403 29.94 35.76 4.82
CA GLY A 403 29.13 36.96 4.60
C GLY A 403 27.72 36.65 4.08
N ASN A 404 27.44 35.37 3.85
CA ASN A 404 26.16 34.83 3.39
C ASN A 404 25.23 34.65 4.60
N THR A 405 24.01 35.18 4.52
CA THR A 405 23.00 35.13 5.58
C THR A 405 22.10 33.92 5.34
N PRO A 406 21.75 33.13 6.37
CA PRO A 406 20.83 32.01 6.17
C PRO A 406 19.43 32.50 5.78
N PRO A 407 18.70 31.70 4.98
CA PRO A 407 17.32 31.99 4.66
C PRO A 407 16.44 31.94 5.92
N THR A 408 15.28 32.58 5.83
CA THR A 408 14.25 32.57 6.88
C THR A 408 13.02 31.85 6.36
N LEU A 409 12.46 30.94 7.16
CA LEU A 409 11.32 30.08 6.83
C LEU A 409 10.13 30.44 7.72
N SER A 410 8.95 30.60 7.12
CA SER A 410 7.69 30.72 7.86
C SER A 410 7.35 29.40 8.57
N PRO A 411 6.89 29.42 9.83
CA PRO A 411 6.52 28.20 10.54
C PRO A 411 5.46 27.38 9.80
N LEU A 412 5.64 26.06 9.76
CA LEU A 412 4.68 25.13 9.19
C LEU A 412 3.53 24.83 10.16
N VAL A 413 2.43 24.33 9.61
CA VAL A 413 1.19 23.99 10.34
C VAL A 413 0.89 22.51 10.11
N ASN A 414 0.41 21.81 11.14
CA ASN A 414 -0.03 20.42 11.03
C ASN A 414 -1.46 20.36 10.47
N TYR A 415 -1.77 19.31 9.69
CA TYR A 415 -3.07 19.14 9.04
C TYR A 415 -3.65 17.75 9.27
N ASN A 416 -4.98 17.68 9.41
CA ASN A 416 -5.74 16.44 9.29
C ASN A 416 -6.29 16.33 7.86
N ILE A 417 -6.04 15.21 7.17
CA ILE A 417 -6.47 15.01 5.78
C ILE A 417 -7.30 13.72 5.65
N PRO A 418 -8.19 13.64 4.64
CA PRO A 418 -8.92 12.40 4.34
C PRO A 418 -8.00 11.32 3.76
N LYS A 419 -8.27 10.04 4.08
CA LYS A 419 -7.54 8.91 3.47
C LYS A 419 -7.78 8.83 1.96
N GLY A 420 -6.83 8.25 1.23
CA GLY A 420 -6.95 8.03 -0.21
C GLY A 420 -7.00 9.31 -1.05
N THR A 421 -6.58 10.45 -0.51
CA THR A 421 -6.73 11.77 -1.14
C THR A 421 -5.36 12.43 -1.37
N SER A 422 -5.18 13.08 -2.53
CA SER A 422 -3.97 13.85 -2.83
C SER A 422 -3.88 15.13 -2.01
N PHE A 423 -2.64 15.56 -1.73
CA PHE A 423 -2.38 16.80 -1.02
C PHE A 423 -1.12 17.51 -1.54
N VAL A 424 -0.97 18.79 -1.21
CA VAL A 424 0.17 19.62 -1.59
C VAL A 424 0.77 20.31 -0.37
N LEU A 425 2.09 20.21 -0.20
CA LEU A 425 2.81 20.93 0.84
C LEU A 425 3.50 22.15 0.24
N THR A 426 3.41 23.29 0.93
CA THR A 426 3.97 24.57 0.47
C THR A 426 4.81 25.19 1.58
N ALA A 427 6.02 25.65 1.25
CA ALA A 427 6.90 26.35 2.18
C ALA A 427 7.14 27.79 1.72
N GLU A 428 7.10 28.74 2.65
CA GLU A 428 7.42 30.14 2.36
C GLU A 428 8.75 30.52 2.99
N ALA A 429 9.74 30.86 2.17
CA ALA A 429 11.04 31.27 2.65
C ALA A 429 11.53 32.54 1.93
N ASN A 430 12.30 33.34 2.65
CA ASN A 430 12.91 34.57 2.14
C ASN A 430 14.38 34.64 2.53
N ASP A 431 15.20 35.21 1.66
CA ASP A 431 16.61 35.50 1.94
C ASP A 431 16.88 37.00 1.88
N VAL A 432 17.74 37.48 2.78
CA VAL A 432 18.21 38.87 2.78
C VAL A 432 19.21 39.09 1.64
N ASP A 433 19.96 38.04 1.27
CA ASP A 433 20.93 38.06 0.19
C ASP A 433 20.23 37.79 -1.15
N THR A 434 19.71 38.84 -1.78
CA THR A 434 18.90 38.77 -3.02
C THR A 434 19.59 38.12 -4.25
N GLY A 435 20.88 37.80 -4.13
CA GLY A 435 21.64 37.09 -5.17
C GLY A 435 21.56 35.57 -5.05
N ASP A 436 21.11 35.07 -3.90
CA ASP A 436 20.97 33.64 -3.63
C ASP A 436 19.64 33.11 -4.18
N ILE A 437 19.69 31.86 -4.62
CA ILE A 437 18.56 31.20 -5.29
C ILE A 437 18.11 30.08 -4.38
N LEU A 438 16.93 30.26 -3.78
CA LEU A 438 16.38 29.28 -2.86
C LEU A 438 15.93 28.01 -3.59
N SER A 439 16.25 26.85 -3.03
CA SER A 439 15.68 25.56 -3.43
C SER A 439 15.09 24.83 -2.22
N TYR A 440 14.06 24.04 -2.47
CA TYR A 440 13.22 23.39 -1.48
C TYR A 440 13.26 21.87 -1.68
N THR A 441 13.42 21.14 -0.57
CA THR A 441 13.33 19.68 -0.55
C THR A 441 12.35 19.27 0.53
N TRP A 442 11.17 18.81 0.12
CA TRP A 442 10.19 18.20 1.01
C TRP A 442 10.49 16.71 1.15
N GLU A 443 10.69 16.21 2.36
CA GLU A 443 11.07 14.82 2.63
C GLU A 443 10.21 14.24 3.74
N GLN A 444 9.73 13.01 3.56
CA GLN A 444 9.10 12.28 4.65
C GLN A 444 10.19 11.80 5.63
N ILE A 445 9.92 11.88 6.92
CA ILE A 445 10.89 11.57 7.98
C ILE A 445 10.40 10.44 8.91
N ASP A 446 9.35 9.72 8.50
CA ASP A 446 8.84 8.55 9.22
C ASP A 446 9.82 7.39 9.15
N ASN A 447 10.42 7.07 10.29
CA ASN A 447 11.27 5.90 10.43
C ASN A 447 10.46 4.60 10.29
N GLY A 448 10.96 3.64 9.52
CA GLY A 448 10.37 2.30 9.43
C GLY A 448 10.99 1.45 8.34
N ILE A 449 10.71 0.15 8.38
CA ILE A 449 11.18 -0.79 7.35
C ILE A 449 10.15 -0.89 6.24
N VAL A 450 10.53 -0.40 5.07
CA VAL A 450 9.69 -0.35 3.88
C VAL A 450 10.47 -0.98 2.74
N THR A 451 10.07 -2.18 2.36
CA THR A 451 10.61 -2.92 1.23
C THR A 451 9.70 -2.75 0.03
N GLN A 452 10.15 -3.17 -1.15
CA GLN A 452 9.30 -3.27 -2.34
C GLN A 452 8.01 -4.08 -2.06
N SER A 453 8.10 -5.13 -1.25
CA SER A 453 6.99 -6.02 -0.94
C SER A 453 6.00 -5.46 0.08
N THR A 454 6.42 -4.50 0.91
CA THR A 454 5.62 -3.88 1.96
C THR A 454 5.17 -2.46 1.62
N PHE A 455 5.77 -1.84 0.60
CA PHE A 455 5.35 -0.53 0.09
C PHE A 455 3.93 -0.62 -0.50
N GLY A 456 3.03 0.23 0.02
CA GLY A 456 1.64 0.23 -0.39
C GLY A 456 0.79 1.25 0.37
N PRO A 457 -0.43 1.53 -0.10
CA PRO A 457 -1.32 2.51 0.53
C PRO A 457 -1.83 2.07 1.91
N THR A 458 -1.78 0.78 2.22
CA THR A 458 -2.17 0.22 3.52
C THR A 458 -0.98 -0.01 4.45
N ASN A 459 0.21 0.48 4.09
CA ASN A 459 1.40 0.35 4.92
C ASN A 459 1.22 1.22 6.20
N PRO A 460 1.28 0.64 7.41
CA PRO A 460 0.97 1.37 8.64
C PRO A 460 2.11 2.27 9.14
N ALA A 461 3.35 2.08 8.67
CA ALA A 461 4.51 2.83 9.18
C ALA A 461 5.62 3.01 8.13
N GLY A 462 6.55 3.91 8.39
CA GLY A 462 7.67 4.23 7.49
C GLY A 462 7.24 5.06 6.26
N ALA A 463 8.18 5.24 5.34
CA ALA A 463 8.02 6.15 4.21
C ALA A 463 7.06 5.65 3.12
N ASN A 464 6.13 6.52 2.74
CA ASN A 464 5.20 6.41 1.62
C ASN A 464 5.68 7.20 0.39
N PHE A 465 6.62 8.12 0.56
CA PHE A 465 7.09 9.00 -0.51
C PHE A 465 8.62 9.01 -0.55
N ARG A 466 9.19 8.71 -1.74
CA ARG A 466 10.63 8.87 -1.96
C ARG A 466 11.09 10.32 -1.77
N SER A 467 12.36 10.51 -1.42
CA SER A 467 12.98 11.82 -1.56
C SER A 467 13.21 12.18 -3.03
N LEU A 468 13.18 13.48 -3.33
CA LEU A 468 13.36 14.04 -4.68
C LEU A 468 14.36 15.20 -4.63
N PRO A 469 15.16 15.41 -5.69
CA PRO A 469 16.14 16.50 -5.75
C PRO A 469 15.55 17.90 -5.43
N PRO A 470 16.36 18.83 -4.90
CA PRO A 470 15.90 20.18 -4.57
C PRO A 470 15.24 20.92 -5.76
N SER A 471 14.04 21.44 -5.53
CA SER A 471 13.21 22.16 -6.51
C SER A 471 13.28 23.67 -6.30
N LEU A 472 13.12 24.48 -7.36
CA LEU A 472 12.90 25.93 -7.23
C LEU A 472 11.45 26.26 -6.86
N ILE A 473 10.54 25.29 -7.00
CA ILE A 473 9.13 25.44 -6.68
C ILE A 473 8.96 25.11 -5.19
N PRO A 474 8.40 26.01 -4.37
CA PRO A 474 8.20 25.79 -2.93
C PRO A 474 7.15 24.71 -2.61
N GLN A 475 6.35 24.34 -3.62
CA GLN A 475 5.25 23.39 -3.54
C GLN A 475 5.68 21.99 -3.99
N ARG A 476 5.28 20.96 -3.24
CA ARG A 476 5.37 19.55 -3.67
C ARG A 476 4.01 18.87 -3.54
N TYR A 477 3.58 18.24 -4.63
CA TYR A 477 2.37 17.42 -4.69
C TYR A 477 2.66 15.97 -4.26
N PHE A 478 1.70 15.36 -3.55
CA PHE A 478 1.77 14.01 -3.03
C PHE A 478 0.55 13.18 -3.45
N PRO A 479 0.73 12.13 -4.29
CA PRO A 479 1.95 11.81 -5.06
C PRO A 479 2.24 12.90 -6.11
N ASN A 480 3.31 12.77 -6.88
CA ASN A 480 3.66 13.77 -7.89
C ASN A 480 2.48 14.06 -8.84
N LEU A 481 2.41 15.31 -9.31
CA LEU A 481 1.27 15.81 -10.09
C LEU A 481 0.99 14.98 -11.36
N THR A 482 2.01 14.39 -11.99
CA THR A 482 1.81 13.54 -13.18
C THR A 482 0.94 12.34 -12.88
N ARG A 483 1.12 11.72 -11.70
CA ARG A 483 0.31 10.59 -11.25
C ARG A 483 -1.10 11.01 -10.85
N ILE A 484 -1.22 12.14 -10.17
CA ILE A 484 -2.53 12.70 -9.79
C ILE A 484 -3.38 12.91 -11.05
N LEU A 485 -2.83 13.53 -12.09
CA LEU A 485 -3.52 13.77 -13.36
C LEU A 485 -3.85 12.49 -14.15
N GLY A 486 -3.16 11.39 -13.83
CA GLY A 486 -3.41 10.03 -14.34
C GLY A 486 -4.42 9.23 -13.52
N GLY A 487 -4.88 9.74 -12.38
CA GLY A 487 -5.74 9.00 -11.43
C GLY A 487 -5.00 7.92 -10.63
N GLU A 488 -3.67 7.94 -10.63
CA GLU A 488 -2.80 6.91 -10.04
C GLU A 488 -2.33 7.31 -8.62
N LEU A 489 -3.27 7.59 -7.71
CA LEU A 489 -2.97 8.09 -6.36
C LEU A 489 -2.22 7.10 -5.46
N THR A 490 -2.41 5.79 -5.70
CA THR A 490 -1.80 4.72 -4.91
C THR A 490 -0.83 3.89 -5.73
N GLU A 491 0.21 3.36 -5.10
CA GLU A 491 1.16 2.41 -5.70
C GLU A 491 1.48 1.28 -4.74
N ALA A 492 1.67 0.07 -5.28
CA ALA A 492 2.12 -1.09 -4.52
C ALA A 492 3.03 -1.94 -5.40
N LEU A 493 4.00 -2.63 -4.79
CA LEU A 493 5.01 -3.43 -5.50
C LEU A 493 5.77 -2.67 -6.62
N PRO A 494 6.25 -1.44 -6.37
CA PRO A 494 6.93 -0.64 -7.38
C PRO A 494 8.21 -1.33 -7.88
N SER A 495 8.62 -0.97 -9.11
CA SER A 495 9.87 -1.36 -9.74
C SER A 495 10.87 -0.20 -9.75
N ILE A 496 12.11 -0.48 -10.12
CA ILE A 496 13.14 0.55 -10.27
C ILE A 496 12.71 1.61 -11.30
N GLY A 497 12.78 2.88 -10.91
CA GLY A 497 12.39 4.00 -11.78
C GLY A 497 10.90 4.34 -11.77
N ASP A 498 10.06 3.56 -11.07
CA ASP A 498 8.69 3.97 -10.76
C ASP A 498 8.71 5.16 -9.78
N ALA A 499 7.53 5.70 -9.46
CA ALA A 499 7.46 6.91 -8.65
C ALA A 499 7.79 6.65 -7.18
N TRP A 500 7.49 5.48 -6.61
CA TRP A 500 7.67 5.18 -5.18
C TRP A 500 6.98 6.23 -4.29
N GLU A 501 5.73 6.53 -4.65
CA GLU A 501 4.89 7.52 -3.99
C GLU A 501 3.46 6.99 -3.90
N THR A 502 2.86 6.97 -2.71
CA THR A 502 1.48 6.50 -2.51
C THR A 502 0.78 7.28 -1.40
N VAL A 503 -0.46 7.71 -1.63
CA VAL A 503 -1.33 8.16 -0.52
C VAL A 503 -1.63 6.99 0.42
N SER A 504 -1.98 7.30 1.67
CA SER A 504 -2.39 6.28 2.64
C SER A 504 -3.89 6.05 2.60
N ASN A 505 -4.30 4.78 2.65
CA ASN A 505 -5.70 4.34 2.77
C ASN A 505 -6.06 3.89 4.20
N VAL A 506 -5.15 4.08 5.15
CA VAL A 506 -5.34 3.75 6.57
C VAL A 506 -5.05 4.99 7.41
N GLY A 507 -5.67 5.09 8.59
CA GLY A 507 -5.38 6.18 9.52
C GLY A 507 -3.96 6.06 10.06
N ARG A 508 -3.16 7.12 9.91
CA ARG A 508 -1.78 7.22 10.43
C ARG A 508 -1.25 8.65 10.34
N ASP A 509 -0.22 8.93 11.12
CA ASP A 509 0.56 10.16 11.00
C ASP A 509 1.65 10.00 9.91
N LEU A 510 1.82 11.04 9.11
CA LEU A 510 2.90 11.20 8.13
C LEU A 510 3.70 12.43 8.51
N ASN A 511 4.97 12.25 8.87
CA ASN A 511 5.85 13.32 9.30
C ASN A 511 6.73 13.78 8.14
N PHE A 512 6.75 15.09 7.90
CA PHE A 512 7.52 15.71 6.82
C PHE A 512 8.47 16.77 7.36
N SER A 513 9.58 16.97 6.65
CA SER A 513 10.45 18.12 6.81
C SER A 513 10.60 18.85 5.47
N VAL A 514 10.79 20.16 5.51
CA VAL A 514 11.27 20.93 4.36
C VAL A 514 12.68 21.43 4.64
N THR A 515 13.62 21.16 3.75
CA THR A 515 14.95 21.79 3.76
C THR A 515 15.02 22.88 2.69
N VAL A 516 15.26 24.12 3.12
CA VAL A 516 15.47 25.27 2.23
C VAL A 516 16.96 25.59 2.16
N ARG A 517 17.53 25.60 0.94
CA ARG A 517 18.94 25.90 0.68
C ARG A 517 19.06 27.20 -0.10
N ASP A 518 19.98 28.07 0.30
CA ASP A 518 20.29 29.30 -0.45
C ASP A 518 21.14 29.07 -1.71
N ASN A 519 21.79 27.90 -1.78
CA ASN A 519 22.73 27.51 -2.83
C ASN A 519 23.91 28.50 -3.00
N ALA A 520 24.33 29.21 -1.97
CA ALA A 520 25.43 30.17 -2.07
C ALA A 520 26.77 29.48 -2.43
N LEU A 521 27.51 30.04 -3.41
CA LEU A 521 28.74 29.43 -3.98
C LEU A 521 29.90 29.27 -2.96
N ASN A 522 29.91 30.10 -1.91
CA ASN A 522 31.02 30.20 -0.94
C ASN A 522 30.75 29.51 0.40
N GLY A 523 29.74 28.65 0.47
CA GLY A 523 29.27 28.01 1.69
C GLY A 523 27.78 28.27 1.81
N GLY A 524 26.99 27.29 1.38
CA GLY A 524 25.53 27.38 1.43
C GLY A 524 25.06 27.34 2.87
N GLN A 525 23.97 28.03 3.14
CA GLN A 525 23.23 27.93 4.39
C GLN A 525 21.89 27.24 4.12
N SER A 526 21.41 26.54 5.15
CA SER A 526 20.15 25.82 5.09
C SER A 526 19.35 25.98 6.38
N VAL A 527 18.04 26.02 6.22
CA VAL A 527 17.07 25.99 7.32
C VAL A 527 16.02 24.94 7.03
N SER A 528 15.34 24.49 8.08
CA SER A 528 14.25 23.55 7.96
C SER A 528 13.15 23.80 8.98
N ASP A 529 11.99 23.24 8.68
CA ASP A 529 10.91 23.06 9.62
C ASP A 529 10.23 21.71 9.38
N GLU A 530 9.53 21.21 10.39
CA GLU A 530 8.85 19.92 10.38
C GLU A 530 7.34 20.11 10.53
N MET A 531 6.56 19.19 9.97
CA MET A 531 5.10 19.15 10.15
C MET A 531 4.57 17.73 10.12
N THR A 532 3.41 17.53 10.74
CA THR A 532 2.67 16.28 10.72
C THR A 532 1.41 16.44 9.86
N VAL A 533 1.21 15.49 8.96
CA VAL A 533 -0.02 15.29 8.19
C VAL A 533 -0.69 14.03 8.73
N SER A 534 -1.76 14.21 9.48
CA SER A 534 -2.54 13.12 10.09
C SER A 534 -3.63 12.66 9.14
N VAL A 535 -3.53 11.42 8.66
CA VAL A 535 -4.53 10.81 7.78
C VAL A 535 -5.67 10.27 8.63
N SER A 536 -6.89 10.74 8.41
CA SER A 536 -8.09 10.28 9.12
C SER A 536 -8.53 8.90 8.64
N GLY A 537 -8.84 7.99 9.58
CA GLY A 537 -9.48 6.71 9.30
C GLY A 537 -10.95 6.84 8.86
N GLU A 538 -11.63 7.90 9.28
CA GLU A 538 -13.10 8.06 9.22
C GLU A 538 -13.59 8.95 8.07
N ALA A 539 -12.66 9.57 7.33
CA ALA A 539 -12.99 10.48 6.24
C ALA A 539 -12.18 10.16 4.97
N GLY A 540 -12.78 10.44 3.81
CA GLY A 540 -12.19 10.20 2.50
C GLY A 540 -12.67 8.91 1.80
N PRO A 541 -12.34 8.77 0.50
CA PRO A 541 -11.56 9.71 -0.30
C PRO A 541 -12.37 10.93 -0.78
N PHE A 542 -11.74 12.11 -0.79
CA PHE A 542 -12.29 13.32 -1.40
C PHE A 542 -12.04 13.28 -2.92
N LEU A 543 -13.10 13.38 -3.72
CA LEU A 543 -13.05 13.09 -5.16
C LEU A 543 -13.91 14.06 -5.98
N VAL A 544 -13.40 14.57 -7.10
CA VAL A 544 -14.24 15.27 -8.09
C VAL A 544 -15.01 14.25 -8.91
N SER A 545 -16.34 14.31 -8.87
CA SER A 545 -17.23 13.35 -9.53
C SER A 545 -17.75 13.83 -10.89
N SER A 546 -17.65 15.14 -11.20
CA SER A 546 -17.98 15.71 -12.50
C SER A 546 -16.83 15.56 -13.52
N GLN A 547 -17.15 15.66 -14.82
CA GLN A 547 -16.18 15.50 -15.93
C GLN A 547 -15.37 14.20 -15.84
N SER A 548 -16.04 13.09 -15.50
CA SER A 548 -15.47 11.74 -15.49
C SER A 548 -15.33 11.13 -16.89
N THR A 549 -15.90 11.78 -17.91
CA THR A 549 -15.74 11.43 -19.32
C THR A 549 -15.41 12.66 -20.16
N GLN A 550 -14.88 12.46 -21.36
CA GLN A 550 -14.49 13.56 -22.24
C GLN A 550 -15.72 14.36 -22.67
N GLU A 551 -15.75 15.64 -22.31
CA GLU A 551 -16.83 16.57 -22.60
C GLU A 551 -16.34 17.77 -23.41
N THR A 552 -17.28 18.54 -23.96
CA THR A 552 -16.99 19.78 -24.67
C THR A 552 -17.95 20.86 -24.19
N PHE A 553 -17.37 21.93 -23.66
CA PHE A 553 -18.09 23.11 -23.21
C PHE A 553 -17.89 24.25 -24.19
N GLU A 554 -18.92 25.05 -24.36
CA GLU A 554 -18.81 26.32 -25.04
C GLU A 554 -18.43 27.40 -24.03
N ALA A 555 -17.52 28.31 -24.38
CA ALA A 555 -17.18 29.45 -23.53
C ALA A 555 -18.42 30.27 -23.18
N GLY A 556 -18.53 30.69 -21.92
CA GLY A 556 -19.70 31.38 -21.35
C GLY A 556 -20.86 30.46 -20.95
N SER A 557 -20.73 29.14 -21.12
CA SER A 557 -21.73 28.20 -20.61
C SER A 557 -21.56 27.96 -19.11
N VAL A 558 -22.69 27.76 -18.41
CA VAL A 558 -22.71 27.38 -17.00
C VAL A 558 -22.56 25.87 -16.89
N GLN A 559 -21.65 25.40 -16.04
CA GLN A 559 -21.41 23.99 -15.77
C GLN A 559 -21.49 23.73 -14.26
N THR A 560 -22.10 22.61 -13.88
CA THR A 560 -22.13 22.15 -12.50
C THR A 560 -20.90 21.28 -12.23
N ILE A 561 -20.10 21.65 -11.24
CA ILE A 561 -18.98 20.89 -10.73
C ILE A 561 -19.43 20.18 -9.47
N THR A 562 -19.23 18.87 -9.40
CA THR A 562 -19.65 18.05 -8.26
C THR A 562 -18.46 17.28 -7.69
N TRP A 563 -18.44 17.10 -6.38
CA TRP A 563 -17.42 16.33 -5.66
C TRP A 563 -18.04 15.56 -4.49
N ASP A 564 -17.36 14.52 -4.05
CA ASP A 564 -17.70 13.79 -2.82
C ASP A 564 -17.05 14.49 -1.63
N VAL A 565 -17.87 15.03 -0.72
CA VAL A 565 -17.41 15.71 0.50
C VAL A 565 -16.72 14.72 1.44
N ALA A 566 -17.12 13.44 1.44
CA ALA A 566 -16.46 12.34 2.15
C ALA A 566 -16.06 12.66 3.62
N ASN A 567 -16.98 13.25 4.40
CA ASN A 567 -16.76 13.68 5.80
C ASN A 567 -15.60 14.67 6.01
N THR A 568 -15.15 15.38 4.96
CA THR A 568 -14.05 16.35 5.10
C THR A 568 -14.48 17.66 5.75
N ASN A 569 -15.77 17.99 5.69
CA ASN A 569 -16.36 19.19 6.28
C ASN A 569 -16.73 19.03 7.77
N VAL A 570 -16.39 17.90 8.40
CA VAL A 570 -16.62 17.63 9.82
C VAL A 570 -15.30 17.36 10.54
N ALA A 571 -15.32 17.39 11.87
CA ALA A 571 -14.14 17.08 12.68
C ALA A 571 -13.66 15.64 12.40
N PRO A 572 -12.35 15.36 12.41
CA PRO A 572 -11.25 16.27 12.77
C PRO A 572 -10.68 17.10 11.60
N ILE A 573 -11.22 16.98 10.37
CA ILE A 573 -10.67 17.66 9.18
C ILE A 573 -11.15 19.11 9.08
N ASN A 574 -12.46 19.36 9.29
CA ASN A 574 -13.07 20.70 9.32
C ASN A 574 -12.75 21.59 8.10
N ALA A 575 -12.71 21.02 6.89
CA ALA A 575 -12.58 21.80 5.66
C ALA A 575 -13.95 22.36 5.25
N GLU A 576 -14.27 23.56 5.72
CA GLU A 576 -15.58 24.20 5.51
C GLU A 576 -15.78 24.73 4.08
N THR A 577 -14.71 25.19 3.43
CA THR A 577 -14.77 25.77 2.09
C THR A 577 -13.74 25.17 1.13
N VAL A 578 -14.03 25.32 -0.17
CA VAL A 578 -13.17 24.90 -1.28
C VAL A 578 -13.07 26.00 -2.34
N THR A 579 -12.02 25.92 -3.14
CA THR A 579 -11.80 26.71 -4.35
C THR A 579 -11.77 25.80 -5.58
N ILE A 580 -12.43 26.22 -6.67
CA ILE A 580 -12.47 25.52 -7.94
C ILE A 580 -11.53 26.21 -8.93
N LEU A 581 -10.52 25.48 -9.39
CA LEU A 581 -9.50 25.97 -10.32
C LEU A 581 -9.61 25.27 -11.68
N LEU A 582 -9.39 26.03 -12.76
CA LEU A 582 -9.29 25.54 -14.13
C LEU A 582 -7.82 25.54 -14.60
N SER A 583 -7.47 24.44 -15.26
CA SER A 583 -6.25 24.28 -16.03
C SER A 583 -6.59 24.22 -17.52
N THR A 584 -5.82 24.90 -18.36
CA THR A 584 -5.91 24.78 -19.83
C THR A 584 -4.80 23.94 -20.46
N ASP A 585 -3.82 23.48 -19.67
CA ASP A 585 -2.57 22.88 -20.14
C ASP A 585 -2.39 21.39 -19.73
N ARG A 586 -3.52 20.66 -19.59
CA ARG A 586 -3.60 19.26 -19.10
C ARG A 586 -3.39 19.08 -17.60
N GLY A 587 -3.35 20.16 -16.82
CA GLY A 587 -3.19 20.15 -15.37
C GLY A 587 -1.76 20.41 -14.92
N ILE A 588 -0.89 20.91 -15.82
CA ILE A 588 0.47 21.31 -15.46
C ILE A 588 0.40 22.55 -14.57
N THR A 589 -0.52 23.48 -14.86
CA THR A 589 -0.79 24.66 -14.03
C THR A 589 -2.30 24.89 -13.88
N PHE A 590 -2.72 25.25 -12.66
CA PHE A 590 -4.09 25.61 -12.31
C PHE A 590 -4.14 27.11 -11.98
N SER A 591 -4.12 27.95 -13.02
CA SER A 591 -3.99 29.41 -12.88
C SER A 591 -5.32 30.16 -12.81
N GLU A 592 -6.40 29.56 -13.31
CA GLU A 592 -7.68 30.24 -13.46
C GLU A 592 -8.60 29.85 -12.32
N ILE A 593 -9.06 30.83 -11.54
CA ILE A 593 -10.04 30.61 -10.48
C ILE A 593 -11.43 30.68 -11.11
N LEU A 594 -12.23 29.62 -10.96
CA LEU A 594 -13.62 29.59 -11.39
C LEU A 594 -14.59 29.98 -10.28
N ALA A 595 -14.25 29.63 -9.04
CA ALA A 595 -14.98 30.02 -7.82
C ALA A 595 -14.03 29.85 -6.62
N GLU A 596 -14.10 30.73 -5.62
CA GLU A 596 -13.27 30.70 -4.42
C GLU A 596 -14.11 30.80 -3.15
N ASN A 597 -13.62 30.24 -2.03
CA ASN A 597 -14.28 30.31 -0.72
C ASN A 597 -15.75 29.83 -0.74
N ILE A 598 -16.03 28.79 -1.53
CA ILE A 598 -17.38 28.21 -1.63
C ILE A 598 -17.55 27.08 -0.62
N LEU A 599 -18.77 26.87 -0.13
CA LEU A 599 -19.04 25.82 0.87
C LEU A 599 -18.64 24.43 0.35
N ASN A 600 -18.01 23.62 1.19
CA ASN A 600 -17.70 22.23 0.91
C ASN A 600 -18.94 21.33 1.08
N ASP A 601 -19.93 21.49 0.20
CA ASP A 601 -21.23 20.80 0.25
C ASP A 601 -21.47 19.81 -0.92
N GLY A 602 -20.50 19.68 -1.82
CA GLY A 602 -20.46 18.67 -2.88
C GLY A 602 -20.89 19.15 -4.26
N SER A 603 -21.34 20.40 -4.44
CA SER A 603 -21.74 20.91 -5.76
C SER A 603 -21.66 22.43 -5.88
N HIS A 604 -21.17 22.93 -7.03
CA HIS A 604 -21.19 24.35 -7.35
C HIS A 604 -21.37 24.61 -8.85
N GLU A 605 -22.01 25.71 -9.22
CA GLU A 605 -22.15 26.13 -10.62
C GLU A 605 -21.08 27.16 -10.99
N VAL A 606 -20.37 26.95 -12.10
CA VAL A 606 -19.31 27.84 -12.59
C VAL A 606 -19.57 28.26 -14.03
N ILE A 607 -19.11 29.44 -14.42
CA ILE A 607 -19.09 29.88 -15.82
C ILE A 607 -17.77 29.46 -16.45
N ILE A 608 -17.84 28.81 -17.61
CA ILE A 608 -16.63 28.43 -18.35
C ILE A 608 -16.04 29.68 -19.01
N PRO A 609 -14.79 30.08 -18.68
CA PRO A 609 -14.20 31.30 -19.21
C PRO A 609 -13.91 31.17 -20.71
N ASN A 610 -13.67 32.30 -21.36
CA ASN A 610 -13.31 32.39 -22.78
C ASN A 610 -11.84 32.01 -23.03
N LEU A 611 -11.45 30.81 -22.59
CA LEU A 611 -10.12 30.26 -22.72
C LEU A 611 -10.17 28.94 -23.50
N PRO A 612 -10.17 29.00 -24.85
CA PRO A 612 -10.24 27.80 -25.67
C PRO A 612 -9.09 26.82 -25.40
N THR A 613 -9.45 25.56 -25.15
CA THR A 613 -8.48 24.49 -24.92
C THR A 613 -9.07 23.15 -25.32
N SER A 614 -8.23 22.18 -25.67
CA SER A 614 -8.63 20.77 -25.84
C SER A 614 -8.19 19.89 -24.67
N THR A 615 -7.64 20.50 -23.63
CA THR A 615 -6.91 19.87 -22.54
C THR A 615 -7.32 20.41 -21.17
N GLY A 616 -8.59 20.78 -21.02
CA GLY A 616 -9.16 21.30 -19.79
C GLY A 616 -9.10 20.28 -18.64
N ARG A 617 -8.78 20.77 -17.44
CA ARG A 617 -8.85 20.05 -16.15
C ARG A 617 -9.42 20.97 -15.08
N ILE A 618 -10.14 20.40 -14.12
CA ILE A 618 -10.68 21.11 -12.95
C ILE A 618 -10.09 20.49 -11.69
N MET A 619 -9.65 21.34 -10.77
CA MET A 619 -9.24 20.97 -9.42
C MET A 619 -10.21 21.59 -8.42
N VAL A 620 -10.62 20.81 -7.44
CA VAL A 620 -11.32 21.29 -6.24
C VAL A 620 -10.36 21.15 -5.07
N MET A 621 -9.98 22.28 -4.47
CA MET A 621 -8.97 22.39 -3.41
C MET A 621 -9.61 22.93 -2.13
N ALA A 622 -9.33 22.33 -0.98
CA ALA A 622 -9.77 22.89 0.30
C ALA A 622 -8.99 24.17 0.64
N ASP A 623 -9.67 25.20 1.16
CA ASP A 623 -9.02 26.50 1.43
C ASP A 623 -8.21 26.51 2.73
N ASP A 624 -8.75 25.92 3.79
CA ASP A 624 -8.12 25.83 5.12
C ASP A 624 -7.37 24.51 5.35
N ASN A 625 -7.11 23.75 4.28
CA ASN A 625 -6.44 22.47 4.35
C ASN A 625 -5.53 22.26 3.12
N ILE A 626 -4.78 21.16 3.09
CA ILE A 626 -3.77 20.88 2.06
C ILE A 626 -4.23 19.85 1.01
N PHE A 627 -5.39 19.23 1.20
CA PHE A 627 -5.91 18.20 0.29
C PHE A 627 -6.71 18.81 -0.87
N PHE A 628 -6.72 18.09 -1.99
CA PHE A 628 -7.47 18.48 -3.18
C PHE A 628 -7.76 17.25 -4.06
N ALA A 629 -8.66 17.41 -5.02
CA ALA A 629 -8.94 16.41 -6.04
C ALA A 629 -9.02 17.04 -7.44
N VAL A 630 -8.68 16.26 -8.47
CA VAL A 630 -8.73 16.66 -9.89
C VAL A 630 -9.68 15.74 -10.64
N ASN A 631 -10.41 16.28 -11.59
CA ASN A 631 -11.36 15.53 -12.40
C ASN A 631 -10.68 14.47 -13.32
N ASP A 632 -11.33 13.33 -13.54
CA ASP A 632 -10.73 12.17 -14.21
C ASP A 632 -10.44 12.38 -15.71
N ALA A 633 -11.36 13.01 -16.47
CA ALA A 633 -11.25 13.12 -17.94
C ALA A 633 -10.98 14.53 -18.47
N LEU A 634 -10.17 14.64 -19.53
CA LEU A 634 -9.92 15.94 -20.17
C LEU A 634 -11.20 16.40 -20.85
N PHE A 635 -11.50 17.70 -20.77
CA PHE A 635 -12.56 18.33 -21.55
C PHE A 635 -12.01 19.40 -22.49
N SER A 636 -12.85 19.83 -23.44
CA SER A 636 -12.51 20.90 -24.38
C SER A 636 -13.39 22.12 -24.14
N ILE A 637 -12.81 23.31 -24.24
CA ILE A 637 -13.52 24.59 -24.28
C ILE A 637 -13.47 25.09 -25.71
N THR A 638 -14.63 25.25 -26.35
CA THR A 638 -14.74 25.87 -27.67
C THR A 638 -15.05 27.36 -27.54
N PRO A 639 -14.42 28.24 -28.35
CA PRO A 639 -14.73 29.67 -28.33
C PRO A 639 -16.19 29.92 -28.71
N SER A 640 -16.80 30.93 -28.09
CA SER A 640 -18.12 31.46 -28.41
C SER A 640 -17.97 32.84 -29.05
N GLU A 641 -18.86 33.23 -29.98
CA GLU A 641 -18.82 34.57 -30.58
C GLU A 641 -19.03 35.68 -29.55
N ILE A 642 -19.90 35.43 -28.56
CA ILE A 642 -20.22 36.32 -27.44
C ILE A 642 -20.10 35.51 -26.14
N VAL A 643 -19.41 36.07 -25.15
CA VAL A 643 -19.39 35.58 -23.76
C VAL A 643 -19.85 36.71 -22.85
N MET A 644 -20.79 36.40 -21.95
CA MET A 644 -21.19 37.30 -20.86
C MET A 644 -20.56 36.72 -19.59
N ASP A 645 -19.39 37.24 -19.23
CA ASP A 645 -18.56 36.72 -18.15
C ASP A 645 -18.98 37.36 -16.82
N PHE A 646 -19.83 36.66 -16.07
CA PHE A 646 -20.24 37.06 -14.73
C PHE A 646 -19.32 36.40 -13.69
N ASP A 647 -19.05 37.10 -12.59
CA ASP A 647 -18.29 36.51 -11.47
C ASP A 647 -19.07 35.35 -10.80
N GLU A 648 -20.40 35.44 -10.78
CA GLU A 648 -21.30 34.47 -10.16
C GLU A 648 -22.59 34.30 -10.99
N VAL A 649 -23.27 33.17 -10.82
CA VAL A 649 -24.60 32.93 -11.42
C VAL A 649 -25.74 33.03 -10.42
N ILE A 650 -25.44 33.08 -9.12
CA ILE A 650 -26.42 33.21 -8.02
C ILE A 650 -26.17 34.53 -7.32
N PHE A 651 -27.18 35.41 -7.26
CA PHE A 651 -27.06 36.72 -6.62
C PHE A 651 -28.06 36.87 -5.48
N ASP A 652 -27.55 37.19 -4.30
CA ASP A 652 -28.36 37.42 -3.11
C ASP A 652 -28.68 38.91 -2.94
N VAL A 653 -29.94 39.23 -2.63
CA VAL A 653 -30.38 40.61 -2.37
C VAL A 653 -31.30 40.71 -1.16
N CYS A 654 -31.05 41.69 -0.31
CA CYS A 654 -31.84 41.98 0.87
C CYS A 654 -32.88 43.07 0.62
N LYS A 655 -34.15 42.76 0.88
CA LYS A 655 -35.22 43.79 0.86
C LYS A 655 -34.92 44.88 1.90
N PRO A 656 -35.21 46.17 1.60
CA PRO A 656 -35.80 46.70 0.37
C PRO A 656 -34.77 47.13 -0.69
N ASN A 657 -33.51 46.72 -0.58
CA ASN A 657 -32.44 47.17 -1.47
C ASN A 657 -32.62 46.59 -2.87
N ASP A 658 -32.28 47.39 -3.87
CA ASP A 658 -32.19 46.96 -5.27
C ASP A 658 -30.86 46.25 -5.53
N LEU A 659 -30.80 45.42 -6.56
CA LEU A 659 -29.63 44.61 -6.92
C LEU A 659 -28.89 45.23 -8.10
N ASN A 660 -27.57 45.33 -8.01
CA ASN A 660 -26.72 45.72 -9.13
C ASN A 660 -25.72 44.60 -9.40
N VAL A 661 -25.78 44.02 -10.60
CA VAL A 661 -24.83 42.99 -11.05
C VAL A 661 -24.04 43.50 -12.25
N SER A 662 -22.87 42.93 -12.51
CA SER A 662 -22.04 43.27 -13.65
C SER A 662 -21.49 42.01 -14.32
N PHE A 663 -21.17 42.14 -15.60
CA PHE A 663 -20.43 41.14 -16.35
C PHE A 663 -19.50 41.84 -17.35
N ASN A 664 -18.42 41.16 -17.74
CA ASN A 664 -17.60 41.58 -18.86
C ASN A 664 -18.16 41.00 -20.17
N TYR A 665 -18.44 41.87 -21.14
CA TYR A 665 -18.82 41.46 -22.47
C TYR A 665 -17.57 41.19 -23.30
N GLU A 666 -17.41 39.94 -23.72
CA GLU A 666 -16.27 39.51 -24.54
C GLU A 666 -16.73 38.99 -25.89
N THR A 667 -15.89 39.18 -26.91
CA THR A 667 -16.14 38.69 -28.26
C THR A 667 -14.97 37.85 -28.78
N ASN A 668 -15.29 36.83 -29.59
CA ASN A 668 -14.28 35.97 -30.20
C ASN A 668 -14.64 35.66 -31.67
N LEU A 669 -13.83 34.83 -32.35
CA LEU A 669 -14.07 34.40 -33.73
C LEU A 669 -14.16 35.54 -34.76
N GLY A 670 -13.60 36.71 -34.43
CA GLY A 670 -13.65 37.91 -35.27
C GLY A 670 -15.02 38.60 -35.28
N PHE A 671 -15.87 38.34 -34.29
CA PHE A 671 -17.16 38.96 -34.13
C PHE A 671 -17.03 40.46 -33.83
N ASP A 672 -17.68 41.30 -34.64
CA ASP A 672 -17.61 42.77 -34.60
C ASP A 672 -18.99 43.45 -34.69
N GLU A 673 -20.08 42.71 -34.44
CA GLU A 673 -21.44 43.24 -34.48
C GLU A 673 -21.85 43.84 -33.11
N GLU A 674 -22.62 44.94 -33.14
CA GLU A 674 -23.22 45.51 -31.92
C GLU A 674 -24.26 44.56 -31.32
N SER A 675 -24.05 44.19 -30.06
CA SER A 675 -24.96 43.37 -29.25
C SER A 675 -25.81 44.25 -28.33
N THR A 676 -27.11 43.99 -28.31
CA THR A 676 -28.07 44.65 -27.39
C THR A 676 -28.41 43.72 -26.23
N PHE A 677 -28.36 44.24 -25.01
CA PHE A 677 -28.65 43.48 -23.80
C PHE A 677 -30.09 43.62 -23.34
N SER A 678 -30.67 42.54 -22.85
CA SER A 678 -32.02 42.51 -22.28
C SER A 678 -32.15 41.42 -21.21
N VAL A 679 -33.19 41.51 -20.37
CA VAL A 679 -33.56 40.45 -19.44
C VAL A 679 -34.91 39.85 -19.85
N GLN A 680 -35.01 38.53 -19.90
CA GLN A 680 -36.25 37.77 -20.01
C GLN A 680 -36.59 37.12 -18.65
N ASP A 681 -37.85 36.72 -18.51
CA ASP A 681 -38.38 36.08 -17.29
C ASP A 681 -38.24 36.93 -16.00
N LEU A 682 -38.06 38.25 -16.15
CA LEU A 682 -37.99 39.17 -15.02
C LEU A 682 -39.33 39.18 -14.23
N PRO A 683 -39.32 38.94 -12.92
CA PRO A 683 -40.51 38.95 -12.08
C PRO A 683 -41.35 40.23 -12.21
N ALA A 684 -42.68 40.08 -12.14
CA ALA A 684 -43.61 41.21 -12.26
C ALA A 684 -43.39 42.24 -11.15
N GLY A 685 -43.07 43.49 -11.52
CA GLY A 685 -42.80 44.58 -10.59
C GLY A 685 -41.35 45.03 -10.56
N LEU A 686 -40.43 44.23 -11.12
CA LEU A 686 -39.02 44.61 -11.30
C LEU A 686 -38.78 45.34 -12.62
N THR A 687 -37.72 46.15 -12.64
CA THR A 687 -37.16 46.77 -13.86
C THR A 687 -35.66 46.54 -13.91
N ALA A 688 -35.15 46.05 -15.04
CA ALA A 688 -33.72 45.87 -15.29
C ALA A 688 -33.21 46.91 -16.31
N THR A 689 -32.15 47.64 -15.96
CA THR A 689 -31.52 48.65 -16.83
C THR A 689 -30.04 48.34 -17.03
N PHE A 690 -29.59 48.30 -18.28
CA PHE A 690 -28.19 48.02 -18.66
C PHE A 690 -27.39 49.29 -18.92
N ILE A 691 -26.16 49.34 -18.42
CA ILE A 691 -25.20 50.44 -18.63
C ILE A 691 -23.82 49.85 -18.98
N PRO A 692 -23.36 49.97 -20.25
CA PRO A 692 -24.10 50.43 -21.42
C PRO A 692 -25.20 49.45 -21.86
N ALA A 693 -26.19 49.92 -22.61
CA ALA A 693 -27.28 49.07 -23.11
C ALA A 693 -26.90 48.23 -24.35
N THR A 694 -25.80 48.58 -25.01
CA THR A 694 -25.21 47.87 -26.14
C THR A 694 -23.69 47.84 -26.01
N ALA A 695 -23.05 46.85 -26.62
CA ALA A 695 -21.59 46.77 -26.75
C ALA A 695 -21.19 46.11 -28.08
N ASP A 696 -20.09 46.57 -28.67
CA ASP A 696 -19.47 46.03 -29.89
C ASP A 696 -17.95 45.76 -29.73
N ALA A 697 -17.35 46.22 -28.63
CA ALA A 697 -15.96 45.99 -28.27
C ALA A 697 -15.85 44.92 -27.18
N THR A 698 -14.92 43.98 -27.33
CA THR A 698 -14.55 43.04 -26.26
C THR A 698 -14.04 43.79 -25.02
N ASP A 699 -14.13 43.13 -23.87
CA ASP A 699 -13.74 43.63 -22.55
C ASP A 699 -14.54 44.89 -22.13
N THR A 700 -15.79 44.98 -22.59
CA THR A 700 -16.70 46.05 -22.16
C THR A 700 -17.42 45.61 -20.89
N GLU A 701 -17.16 46.27 -19.78
CA GLU A 701 -17.91 46.09 -18.53
C GLU A 701 -19.36 46.58 -18.71
N VAL A 702 -20.33 45.71 -18.38
CA VAL A 702 -21.77 45.99 -18.46
C VAL A 702 -22.40 45.80 -17.09
N SER A 703 -22.99 46.88 -16.54
CA SER A 703 -23.76 46.82 -15.30
C SER A 703 -25.25 46.66 -15.57
N ILE A 704 -25.94 45.86 -14.75
CA ILE A 704 -27.39 45.64 -14.75
C ILE A 704 -27.95 46.11 -13.41
N ALA A 705 -28.72 47.20 -13.42
CA ALA A 705 -29.47 47.68 -12.27
C ALA A 705 -30.87 47.05 -12.26
N ILE A 706 -31.15 46.18 -11.29
CA ILE A 706 -32.44 45.53 -11.07
C ILE A 706 -33.16 46.23 -9.91
N GLU A 707 -34.10 47.10 -10.27
CA GLU A 707 -34.88 47.92 -9.33
C GLU A 707 -36.28 47.34 -9.05
N GLY A 708 -36.81 47.60 -7.85
CA GLY A 708 -38.16 47.22 -7.43
C GLY A 708 -38.21 46.00 -6.50
N VAL A 709 -37.07 45.53 -6.00
CA VAL A 709 -36.94 44.30 -5.19
C VAL A 709 -37.80 44.35 -3.92
N ALA A 710 -38.01 45.55 -3.36
CA ALA A 710 -38.86 45.76 -2.19
C ALA A 710 -40.28 45.17 -2.31
N GLY A 711 -40.82 45.06 -3.54
CA GLY A 711 -42.16 44.53 -3.80
C GLY A 711 -42.24 43.01 -3.99
N LEU A 712 -41.11 42.30 -4.01
CA LEU A 712 -41.05 40.84 -4.18
C LEU A 712 -41.20 40.09 -2.86
N ASN A 713 -41.69 38.86 -2.95
CA ASN A 713 -41.66 37.92 -1.84
C ASN A 713 -40.26 37.31 -1.71
N VAL A 714 -39.91 36.86 -0.51
CA VAL A 714 -38.71 36.04 -0.31
C VAL A 714 -38.79 34.80 -1.18
N GLY A 715 -37.69 34.43 -1.82
CA GLY A 715 -37.61 33.27 -2.69
C GLY A 715 -36.58 33.44 -3.80
N GLU A 716 -36.51 32.44 -4.67
CA GLU A 716 -35.54 32.36 -5.75
C GLU A 716 -36.21 32.64 -7.09
N TYR A 717 -35.58 33.48 -7.90
CA TYR A 717 -36.11 33.97 -9.16
C TYR A 717 -35.08 33.76 -10.27
N PRO A 718 -35.24 32.75 -11.13
CA PRO A 718 -34.40 32.61 -12.31
C PRO A 718 -34.75 33.73 -13.31
N ILE A 719 -33.73 34.45 -13.77
CA ILE A 719 -33.82 35.47 -14.80
C ILE A 719 -32.86 35.13 -15.94
N LYS A 720 -33.22 35.50 -17.18
CA LYS A 720 -32.36 35.23 -18.33
C LYS A 720 -31.78 36.52 -18.88
N VAL A 721 -30.47 36.70 -18.79
CA VAL A 721 -29.77 37.80 -19.46
C VAL A 721 -29.49 37.37 -20.89
N VAL A 722 -29.85 38.20 -21.87
CA VAL A 722 -29.76 37.89 -23.30
C VAL A 722 -29.00 38.99 -24.04
N ALA A 723 -27.97 38.60 -24.77
CA ALA A 723 -27.27 39.43 -25.75
C ALA A 723 -27.75 39.06 -27.16
N ILE A 724 -28.30 40.04 -27.89
CA ILE A 724 -28.82 39.86 -29.24
C ILE A 724 -28.06 40.77 -30.21
N SER A 725 -27.48 40.17 -31.25
CA SER A 725 -26.88 40.87 -32.39
C SER A 725 -27.66 40.55 -33.68
N ALA A 726 -27.13 40.92 -34.86
CA ALA A 726 -27.82 40.63 -36.12
C ALA A 726 -27.71 39.16 -36.50
N THR A 727 -26.63 38.47 -36.10
CA THR A 727 -26.36 37.07 -36.47
C THR A 727 -26.35 36.09 -35.29
N VAL A 728 -26.10 36.56 -34.06
CA VAL A 728 -25.93 35.71 -32.87
C VAL A 728 -26.87 36.16 -31.75
N THR A 729 -27.48 35.19 -31.07
CA THR A 729 -28.16 35.37 -29.79
C THR A 729 -27.51 34.46 -28.76
N LYS A 730 -27.13 35.00 -27.61
CA LYS A 730 -26.63 34.24 -26.46
C LYS A 730 -27.46 34.57 -25.22
N GLU A 731 -27.73 33.58 -24.40
CA GLU A 731 -28.45 33.72 -23.13
C GLU A 731 -27.69 33.03 -22.01
N ILE A 732 -27.74 33.63 -20.81
CA ILE A 732 -27.30 33.03 -19.56
C ILE A 732 -28.42 33.19 -18.53
N THR A 733 -28.65 32.15 -17.74
CA THR A 733 -29.65 32.17 -16.66
C THR A 733 -28.93 32.51 -15.36
N LEU A 734 -29.40 33.55 -14.68
CA LEU A 734 -28.95 33.93 -13.34
C LEU A 734 -30.05 33.61 -12.33
N GLN A 735 -29.68 33.25 -11.10
CA GLN A 735 -30.62 33.00 -10.00
C GLN A 735 -30.55 34.15 -9.01
N VAL A 736 -31.60 34.97 -8.95
CA VAL A 736 -31.70 36.04 -7.95
C VAL A 736 -32.43 35.51 -6.73
N ARG A 737 -31.76 35.42 -5.58
CA ARG A 737 -32.37 35.03 -4.31
C ARG A 737 -32.68 36.28 -3.49
N VAL A 738 -33.96 36.47 -3.18
CA VAL A 738 -34.45 37.62 -2.43
C VAL A 738 -34.68 37.21 -0.99
N PHE A 739 -34.04 37.91 -0.06
CA PHE A 739 -34.11 37.70 1.39
C PHE A 739 -34.67 38.93 2.11
N GLU A 740 -35.05 38.77 3.38
CA GLU A 740 -35.45 39.85 4.28
C GLU A 740 -34.94 39.59 5.72
N ASP A 741 -35.01 40.62 6.57
CA ASP A 741 -34.53 40.59 7.97
C ASP A 741 -35.60 40.08 8.96
N ASN A 742 -36.72 39.56 8.44
CA ASN A 742 -37.80 39.00 9.22
C ASN A 742 -37.80 37.47 9.08
N PHE A 743 -37.55 36.78 10.19
CA PHE A 743 -37.39 35.33 10.22
C PHE A 743 -38.59 34.65 10.87
N GLU A 744 -38.89 33.42 10.43
CA GLU A 744 -39.78 32.51 11.15
C GLU A 744 -39.02 31.81 12.28
N ASP A 745 -39.71 31.48 13.36
CA ASP A 745 -39.12 30.74 14.48
C ASP A 745 -38.62 29.36 14.01
N VAL A 746 -37.37 29.03 14.36
CA VAL A 746 -36.76 27.73 14.02
C VAL A 746 -37.39 26.63 14.86
N ILE A 747 -37.89 25.59 14.19
CA ILE A 747 -38.50 24.42 14.85
C ILE A 747 -37.43 23.36 15.06
N LEU A 748 -37.09 23.05 16.31
CA LEU A 748 -36.19 21.95 16.65
C LEU A 748 -36.88 20.59 16.42
N VAL A 749 -36.18 19.65 15.78
CA VAL A 749 -36.72 18.36 15.34
C VAL A 749 -36.13 17.21 16.17
N ALA A 750 -34.82 17.07 16.21
CA ALA A 750 -34.12 15.99 16.90
C ALA A 750 -32.85 16.51 17.60
N PRO A 751 -32.42 15.92 18.73
CA PRO A 751 -33.19 15.00 19.57
C PRO A 751 -34.43 15.67 20.14
N THR A 752 -35.48 14.89 20.46
CA THR A 752 -36.67 15.44 21.11
C THR A 752 -36.36 16.03 22.48
N ASN A 753 -37.12 17.03 22.92
CA ASN A 753 -36.86 17.68 24.19
C ASN A 753 -36.93 16.70 25.38
N GLY A 754 -35.83 16.63 26.15
CA GLY A 754 -35.65 15.73 27.28
C GLY A 754 -35.14 14.33 26.88
N PHE A 755 -34.56 14.18 25.68
CA PHE A 755 -33.98 12.92 25.23
C PHE A 755 -32.86 12.46 26.17
N ALA A 756 -32.84 11.17 26.50
CA ALA A 756 -31.85 10.59 27.40
C ALA A 756 -30.96 9.60 26.65
N ASN A 757 -29.75 9.37 27.16
CA ASN A 757 -28.75 8.47 26.59
C ASN A 757 -28.38 8.83 25.14
N ALA A 758 -28.22 10.12 24.87
CA ALA A 758 -27.62 10.59 23.63
C ALA A 758 -26.14 10.15 23.54
N SER A 759 -25.70 9.62 22.41
CA SER A 759 -24.26 9.59 22.10
C SER A 759 -23.70 11.02 22.16
N THR A 760 -22.41 11.17 22.42
CA THR A 760 -21.72 12.47 22.29
C THR A 760 -21.72 12.97 20.84
N ASP A 761 -21.89 12.08 19.87
CA ASP A 761 -21.99 12.39 18.43
C ASP A 761 -23.45 12.56 17.97
N ILE A 762 -24.34 13.01 18.86
CA ILE A 762 -25.76 13.14 18.54
C ILE A 762 -26.02 14.19 17.46
N LEU A 763 -26.73 13.80 16.39
CA LEU A 763 -27.18 14.75 15.38
C LEU A 763 -28.32 15.63 15.92
N LEU A 764 -28.06 16.93 16.00
CA LEU A 764 -29.07 17.96 16.25
C LEU A 764 -29.70 18.35 14.91
N GLU A 765 -31.03 18.37 14.80
CA GLU A 765 -31.76 18.68 13.57
C GLU A 765 -32.85 19.71 13.83
N TRP A 766 -33.05 20.64 12.90
CA TRP A 766 -34.12 21.64 12.93
C TRP A 766 -34.73 21.86 11.54
N GLY A 767 -35.91 22.50 11.50
CA GLY A 767 -36.60 22.83 10.26
C GLY A 767 -35.93 23.97 9.49
N THR A 768 -36.00 23.92 8.16
CA THR A 768 -35.54 24.99 7.27
C THR A 768 -36.68 25.84 6.73
N SER A 769 -36.36 27.11 6.43
CA SER A 769 -37.21 28.03 5.68
C SER A 769 -36.39 28.67 4.56
N ILE A 770 -37.03 28.97 3.43
CA ILE A 770 -36.38 29.47 2.19
C ILE A 770 -35.63 30.81 2.36
N GLY A 771 -35.85 31.51 3.47
CA GLY A 771 -35.20 32.77 3.82
C GLY A 771 -33.94 32.62 4.68
N ASN A 772 -33.59 31.42 5.11
CA ASN A 772 -32.48 31.16 6.03
C ASN A 772 -31.32 30.56 5.22
N THR A 773 -30.17 31.24 5.18
CA THR A 773 -28.97 30.71 4.53
C THR A 773 -27.97 30.13 5.53
N GLN A 774 -28.08 30.52 6.80
CA GLN A 774 -27.29 30.02 7.91
C GLN A 774 -28.13 29.94 9.19
N TYR A 775 -27.57 29.31 10.22
CA TYR A 775 -28.12 29.19 11.54
C TYR A 775 -27.00 29.35 12.56
N GLU A 776 -27.27 30.05 13.66
CA GLU A 776 -26.37 30.03 14.83
C GLU A 776 -26.96 29.09 15.87
N LEU A 777 -26.19 28.07 16.22
CA LEU A 777 -26.52 27.06 17.20
C LEU A 777 -25.69 27.29 18.46
N GLU A 778 -26.33 27.23 19.61
CA GLU A 778 -25.67 27.24 20.91
C GLU A 778 -26.04 25.99 21.70
N ILE A 779 -25.04 25.40 22.37
CA ILE A 779 -25.18 24.31 23.33
C ILE A 779 -24.63 24.80 24.67
N ALA A 780 -25.37 24.56 25.75
CA ALA A 780 -25.01 25.00 27.09
C ALA A 780 -25.21 23.87 28.11
N SER A 781 -24.42 23.88 29.19
CA SER A 781 -24.59 22.96 30.33
C SER A 781 -25.67 23.41 31.32
N ASP A 782 -26.30 24.56 31.08
CA ASP A 782 -27.39 25.10 31.89
C ASP A 782 -28.51 25.70 31.02
N SER A 783 -29.75 25.60 31.51
CA SER A 783 -30.95 26.07 30.78
C SER A 783 -31.06 27.59 30.63
N ALA A 784 -30.24 28.37 31.35
CA ALA A 784 -30.19 29.82 31.22
C ALA A 784 -29.17 30.28 30.17
N PHE A 785 -28.44 29.34 29.53
CA PHE A 785 -27.38 29.62 28.56
C PHE A 785 -26.31 30.57 29.13
N THR A 786 -25.97 30.41 30.41
CA THR A 786 -24.88 31.18 31.05
C THR A 786 -23.51 30.54 30.88
N SER A 787 -23.48 29.23 30.65
CA SER A 787 -22.31 28.39 30.46
C SER A 787 -22.40 27.71 29.10
N ILE A 788 -22.10 28.48 28.05
CA ILE A 788 -22.03 27.97 26.68
C ILE A 788 -20.86 26.99 26.57
N VAL A 789 -21.16 25.82 26.05
CA VAL A 789 -20.23 24.71 25.79
C VAL A 789 -19.72 24.83 24.37
N GLU A 790 -20.65 25.06 23.42
CA GLU A 790 -20.37 25.15 21.99
C GLU A 790 -21.27 26.21 21.36
N SER A 791 -20.72 27.00 20.44
CA SER A 791 -21.46 28.00 19.67
C SER A 791 -20.90 28.04 18.25
N VAL A 792 -21.74 27.75 17.27
CA VAL A 792 -21.33 27.54 15.87
C VAL A 792 -22.33 28.19 14.93
N SER A 793 -21.85 28.67 13.77
CA SER A 793 -22.72 29.07 12.66
C SER A 793 -22.64 28.01 11.55
N VAL A 794 -23.78 27.48 11.13
CA VAL A 794 -23.87 26.40 10.12
C VAL A 794 -24.82 26.79 9.00
N SER A 795 -24.54 26.37 7.77
CA SER A 795 -25.40 26.60 6.60
C SER A 795 -26.53 25.56 6.47
N GLY A 796 -26.34 24.39 7.08
CA GLY A 796 -27.30 23.27 7.05
C GLY A 796 -28.40 23.35 8.12
N SER A 797 -29.25 22.35 8.13
CA SER A 797 -30.36 22.20 9.10
C SER A 797 -30.08 21.16 10.18
N SER A 798 -28.82 20.78 10.30
CA SER A 798 -28.35 19.81 11.27
C SER A 798 -26.91 20.10 11.68
N TYR A 799 -26.52 19.56 12.82
CA TYR A 799 -25.18 19.70 13.38
C TYR A 799 -24.87 18.58 14.36
N THR A 800 -23.65 18.05 14.33
CA THR A 800 -23.15 17.09 15.32
C THR A 800 -22.17 17.81 16.26
N PRO A 801 -22.49 17.92 17.56
CA PRO A 801 -21.64 18.56 18.57
C PRO A 801 -20.30 17.84 18.74
N THR A 802 -19.25 18.56 19.13
CA THR A 802 -17.91 17.98 19.37
C THR A 802 -17.39 18.15 20.80
N LEU A 803 -18.05 19.00 21.59
CA LEU A 803 -17.58 19.38 22.93
C LEU A 803 -18.46 18.84 24.06
N LEU A 804 -19.17 17.73 23.83
CA LEU A 804 -20.04 17.12 24.83
C LEU A 804 -19.26 16.18 25.74
N ASP A 805 -19.40 16.38 27.04
CA ASP A 805 -18.98 15.43 28.07
C ASP A 805 -20.04 14.34 28.23
N ASN A 806 -19.58 13.16 28.61
CA ASN A 806 -20.45 12.04 28.98
C ASN A 806 -21.22 12.30 30.27
N ASN A 807 -22.32 11.58 30.45
CA ASN A 807 -23.17 11.63 31.65
C ASN A 807 -23.55 13.07 32.08
N SER A 808 -23.80 13.93 31.10
CA SER A 808 -24.08 15.35 31.30
C SER A 808 -25.39 15.74 30.63
N THR A 809 -26.02 16.81 31.12
CA THR A 809 -27.26 17.34 30.52
C THR A 809 -26.94 18.64 29.81
N TYR A 810 -27.33 18.71 28.54
CA TYR A 810 -27.13 19.87 27.68
C TYR A 810 -28.46 20.47 27.23
N TYR A 811 -28.42 21.77 26.96
CA TYR A 811 -29.51 22.56 26.41
C TYR A 811 -29.03 23.17 25.12
N TRP A 812 -29.82 23.08 24.06
CA TRP A 812 -29.45 23.64 22.76
C TRP A 812 -30.59 24.44 22.16
N ARG A 813 -30.22 25.48 21.40
CA ARG A 813 -31.13 26.39 20.71
C ARG A 813 -30.50 26.87 19.42
N VAL A 814 -31.35 27.24 18.47
CA VAL A 814 -30.92 27.65 17.13
C VAL A 814 -31.64 28.93 16.75
N LYS A 815 -30.91 29.91 16.22
CA LYS A 815 -31.50 31.07 15.54
C LYS A 815 -31.18 31.05 14.05
N PRO A 816 -32.09 31.50 13.18
CA PRO A 816 -31.83 31.59 11.76
C PRO A 816 -31.01 32.85 11.43
N LYS A 817 -30.24 32.78 10.35
CA LYS A 817 -29.42 33.87 9.81
C LYS A 817 -29.51 33.91 8.29
N ASN A 818 -29.37 35.10 7.73
CA ASN A 818 -29.08 35.30 6.32
C ASN A 818 -28.24 36.56 6.12
N ASN A 819 -27.94 36.92 4.88
CA ASN A 819 -27.15 38.09 4.55
C ASN A 819 -27.81 39.44 4.95
N CYS A 820 -29.09 39.42 5.35
CA CYS A 820 -29.87 40.59 5.74
C CYS A 820 -29.95 40.81 7.25
N GLY A 821 -29.72 39.75 8.04
CA GLY A 821 -29.79 39.82 9.49
C GLY A 821 -29.85 38.46 10.16
N GLU A 822 -30.24 38.48 11.43
CA GLU A 822 -30.42 37.30 12.26
C GLU A 822 -31.76 37.35 12.99
N GLY A 823 -32.38 36.18 13.18
CA GLY A 823 -33.61 36.03 13.94
C GLY A 823 -33.35 35.81 15.44
N ASP A 824 -34.43 35.48 16.16
CA ASP A 824 -34.35 35.10 17.57
C ASP A 824 -34.02 33.60 17.73
N PHE A 825 -33.43 33.24 18.87
CA PHE A 825 -33.22 31.83 19.22
C PHE A 825 -34.55 31.11 19.46
N SER A 826 -34.63 29.88 18.99
CA SER A 826 -35.73 28.95 19.27
C SER A 826 -35.91 28.68 20.77
N GLU A 827 -37.08 28.13 21.13
CA GLU A 827 -37.25 27.53 22.44
C GLU A 827 -36.27 26.35 22.59
N ALA A 828 -35.44 26.39 23.64
CA ALA A 828 -34.38 25.41 23.81
C ALA A 828 -34.91 24.01 24.09
N PHE A 829 -34.29 23.01 23.45
CA PHE A 829 -34.45 21.60 23.80
C PHE A 829 -33.31 21.17 24.72
N SER A 830 -33.57 20.16 25.54
CA SER A 830 -32.54 19.51 26.36
C SER A 830 -32.34 18.06 25.98
N PHE A 831 -31.14 17.54 26.20
CA PHE A 831 -30.85 16.10 26.17
C PHE A 831 -29.77 15.75 27.19
N SER A 832 -29.67 14.48 27.57
CA SER A 832 -28.56 13.99 28.40
C SER A 832 -27.72 12.97 27.64
N THR A 833 -26.40 13.13 27.71
CA THR A 833 -25.44 12.20 27.10
C THR A 833 -25.39 10.88 27.86
N VAL A 834 -25.02 9.82 27.14
CA VAL A 834 -24.89 8.46 27.64
C VAL A 834 -23.75 8.38 28.65
N GLN A 835 -23.85 7.42 29.57
CA GLN A 835 -22.77 7.08 30.48
C GLN A 835 -21.85 6.09 29.76
N PHE A 836 -20.56 6.40 29.70
CA PHE A 836 -19.56 5.42 29.29
C PHE A 836 -19.21 4.54 30.48
N ASN A 837 -19.25 3.23 30.27
CA ASN A 837 -18.72 2.27 31.22
C ASN A 837 -17.60 1.51 30.54
N CYS A 838 -16.47 1.38 31.23
CA CYS A 838 -15.31 0.68 30.73
C CYS A 838 -15.18 -0.67 31.43
N THR A 839 -14.81 -1.70 30.67
CA THR A 839 -14.45 -3.01 31.19
C THR A 839 -13.18 -3.50 30.54
N THR A 840 -12.40 -4.31 31.26
CA THR A 840 -11.18 -4.92 30.73
C THR A 840 -11.41 -6.41 30.57
N LYS A 841 -11.11 -6.95 29.40
CA LYS A 841 -11.17 -8.38 29.12
C LYS A 841 -9.79 -8.92 28.75
N GLU A 842 -9.34 -9.94 29.47
CA GLU A 842 -8.06 -10.62 29.25
C GLU A 842 -8.23 -11.91 28.46
N SER A 843 -7.23 -12.23 27.62
CA SER A 843 -7.23 -13.44 26.80
C SER A 843 -6.99 -14.69 27.64
N SER A 844 -7.76 -15.75 27.40
CA SER A 844 -7.60 -17.01 28.14
C SER A 844 -6.57 -17.99 27.54
N ASP A 845 -6.08 -17.72 26.33
CA ASP A 845 -5.19 -18.59 25.56
C ASP A 845 -3.70 -18.24 25.71
N THR A 846 -3.37 -17.20 26.47
CA THR A 846 -2.00 -16.79 26.79
C THR A 846 -1.43 -17.55 28.00
N PRO A 847 -0.11 -17.83 28.03
CA PRO A 847 0.90 -17.39 27.08
C PRO A 847 1.00 -18.26 25.81
N ILE A 848 1.24 -17.63 24.65
CA ILE A 848 1.41 -18.29 23.34
C ILE A 848 2.85 -18.16 22.87
N ALA A 849 3.50 -19.27 22.54
CA ALA A 849 4.90 -19.27 22.08
C ALA A 849 5.03 -18.73 20.64
N ILE A 850 5.98 -17.81 20.44
CA ILE A 850 6.44 -17.34 19.13
C ILE A 850 7.66 -18.19 18.75
N SER A 851 7.55 -18.97 17.68
CA SER A 851 8.55 -19.97 17.27
C SER A 851 9.84 -19.32 16.79
N SER A 852 11.00 -19.73 17.31
CA SER A 852 12.30 -19.23 16.85
C SER A 852 12.76 -19.74 15.47
N SER A 853 11.84 -20.23 14.66
CA SER A 853 12.09 -20.90 13.39
C SER A 853 11.01 -20.53 12.38
N GLY A 854 11.45 -20.12 11.18
CA GLY A 854 10.56 -19.60 10.14
C GLY A 854 10.18 -18.14 10.41
N THR A 855 9.05 -17.71 9.86
CA THR A 855 8.43 -16.40 10.12
C THR A 855 7.02 -16.65 10.66
N PRO A 856 6.89 -17.02 11.95
CA PRO A 856 5.62 -17.49 12.50
C PRO A 856 4.60 -16.34 12.61
N VAL A 857 3.33 -16.71 12.47
CA VAL A 857 2.19 -15.86 12.80
C VAL A 857 1.44 -16.56 13.92
N ILE A 858 1.24 -15.87 15.05
CA ILE A 858 0.39 -16.33 16.13
C ILE A 858 -0.82 -15.42 16.26
N THR A 859 -1.92 -15.97 16.76
CA THR A 859 -3.14 -15.20 17.04
C THR A 859 -3.62 -15.50 18.45
N SER A 860 -4.15 -14.49 19.14
CA SER A 860 -4.87 -14.60 20.40
C SER A 860 -6.24 -13.95 20.24
N LYS A 861 -7.26 -14.54 20.86
CA LYS A 861 -8.66 -14.16 20.64
C LYS A 861 -9.37 -13.77 21.93
N LEU A 862 -10.20 -12.73 21.83
CA LEU A 862 -11.11 -12.25 22.86
C LEU A 862 -12.52 -12.24 22.30
N ILE A 863 -13.52 -12.60 23.12
CA ILE A 863 -14.93 -12.57 22.69
C ILE A 863 -15.72 -11.68 23.63
N PHE A 864 -16.39 -10.66 23.14
CA PHE A 864 -17.44 -9.95 23.88
C PHE A 864 -18.81 -10.49 23.48
N LEU A 865 -19.73 -10.57 24.45
CA LEU A 865 -21.08 -11.13 24.24
C LEU A 865 -22.16 -10.04 24.20
N GLU A 866 -21.79 -8.83 24.61
CA GLU A 866 -22.59 -7.63 24.59
C GLU A 866 -22.54 -6.98 23.20
N ASP A 867 -23.65 -6.40 22.76
CA ASP A 867 -23.79 -5.65 21.51
C ASP A 867 -23.96 -4.17 21.85
N LEU A 868 -22.83 -3.52 22.15
CA LEU A 868 -22.78 -2.11 22.55
C LEU A 868 -21.79 -1.35 21.64
N PRO A 869 -22.06 -0.07 21.32
CA PRO A 869 -21.15 0.75 20.53
C PRO A 869 -19.88 1.06 21.32
N ILE A 870 -18.73 0.97 20.67
CA ILE A 870 -17.42 1.35 21.22
C ILE A 870 -17.34 2.87 21.28
N ALA A 871 -16.95 3.38 22.44
CA ALA A 871 -16.63 4.78 22.62
C ALA A 871 -15.11 5.04 22.67
N ASP A 872 -14.37 4.11 23.26
CA ASP A 872 -12.91 4.17 23.37
C ASP A 872 -12.34 2.76 23.63
N ILE A 873 -11.09 2.52 23.24
CA ILE A 873 -10.43 1.23 23.38
C ILE A 873 -8.93 1.39 23.64
N ASN A 874 -8.45 0.70 24.69
CA ASN A 874 -7.04 0.61 25.04
C ASN A 874 -6.58 -0.85 24.98
N VAL A 875 -5.37 -1.07 24.46
CA VAL A 875 -4.82 -2.42 24.30
C VAL A 875 -3.63 -2.63 25.22
N GLN A 876 -3.78 -3.51 26.21
CA GLN A 876 -2.69 -3.91 27.09
C GLN A 876 -1.98 -5.15 26.52
N LEU A 877 -0.66 -5.04 26.36
CA LEU A 877 0.13 -6.05 25.70
C LEU A 877 1.44 -6.32 26.43
N ASP A 878 1.70 -7.59 26.73
CA ASP A 878 2.97 -8.10 27.25
C ASP A 878 3.51 -9.18 26.31
N ILE A 879 4.61 -8.89 25.61
CA ILE A 879 5.30 -9.80 24.70
C ILE A 879 6.77 -9.89 25.12
N GLU A 880 7.25 -11.09 25.39
CA GLU A 880 8.68 -11.38 25.46
C GLU A 880 9.18 -11.66 24.04
N HIS A 881 10.14 -10.87 23.55
CA HIS A 881 10.81 -11.11 22.26
C HIS A 881 12.17 -10.44 22.23
N THR A 882 13.17 -11.11 21.65
CA THR A 882 14.55 -10.61 21.67
C THR A 882 14.84 -9.48 20.70
N PHE A 883 14.08 -9.38 19.60
CA PHE A 883 14.16 -8.30 18.61
C PHE A 883 12.77 -7.74 18.26
N LEU A 884 12.49 -6.50 18.60
CA LEU A 884 11.20 -5.88 18.24
C LEU A 884 11.11 -5.48 16.76
N ALA A 885 12.24 -5.29 16.07
CA ALA A 885 12.25 -5.00 14.63
C ALA A 885 11.67 -6.11 13.76
N ASP A 886 11.46 -7.31 14.31
CA ASP A 886 10.91 -8.44 13.57
C ASP A 886 9.39 -8.52 13.68
N LEU A 887 8.81 -7.86 14.70
CA LEU A 887 7.40 -8.00 15.04
C LEU A 887 6.52 -6.99 14.31
N VAL A 888 5.39 -7.51 13.82
CA VAL A 888 4.22 -6.72 13.44
C VAL A 888 3.06 -7.20 14.31
N VAL A 889 2.48 -6.29 15.07
CA VAL A 889 1.37 -6.55 15.99
C VAL A 889 0.16 -5.75 15.56
N SER A 890 -0.96 -6.42 15.31
CA SER A 890 -2.21 -5.77 14.91
C SER A 890 -3.41 -6.34 15.66
N LEU A 891 -4.38 -5.48 15.96
CA LEU A 891 -5.67 -5.84 16.52
C LEU A 891 -6.72 -5.75 15.42
N THR A 892 -7.58 -6.76 15.29
CA THR A 892 -8.71 -6.75 14.36
C THR A 892 -10.03 -6.90 15.10
N SER A 893 -10.99 -6.01 14.81
CA SER A 893 -12.34 -6.02 15.38
C SER A 893 -13.24 -7.06 14.69
N PRO A 894 -14.39 -7.43 15.30
CA PRO A 894 -15.38 -8.32 14.68
C PRO A 894 -15.95 -7.77 13.35
N ALA A 895 -15.94 -6.46 13.14
CA ALA A 895 -16.36 -5.81 11.89
C ALA A 895 -15.30 -5.94 10.77
N GLY A 896 -14.06 -6.32 11.11
CA GLY A 896 -12.96 -6.50 10.18
C GLY A 896 -12.01 -5.31 10.08
N THR A 897 -12.20 -4.26 10.89
CA THR A 897 -11.26 -3.13 11.00
C THR A 897 -9.98 -3.62 11.67
N THR A 898 -8.82 -3.24 11.14
CA THR A 898 -7.52 -3.65 11.67
C THR A 898 -6.66 -2.44 11.99
N VAL A 899 -6.16 -2.37 13.22
CA VAL A 899 -5.24 -1.33 13.70
C VAL A 899 -3.90 -1.97 14.04
N THR A 900 -2.82 -1.44 13.47
CA THR A 900 -1.45 -1.88 13.78
C THR A 900 -0.92 -1.14 15.00
N LEU A 901 -0.57 -1.88 16.05
CA LEU A 901 -0.03 -1.31 17.28
C LEU A 901 1.48 -1.03 17.13
N VAL A 902 2.20 -2.00 16.56
CA VAL A 902 3.67 -1.98 16.37
C VAL A 902 4.01 -2.63 15.03
N SER A 903 5.01 -2.10 14.32
CA SER A 903 5.47 -2.64 13.04
C SER A 903 6.96 -2.40 12.87
N ASN A 904 7.75 -3.47 12.92
CA ASN A 904 9.21 -3.47 12.74
C ASN A 904 9.92 -2.35 13.52
N SER A 905 9.49 -2.12 14.77
CA SER A 905 9.87 -0.95 15.57
C SER A 905 10.99 -1.28 16.54
N CYS A 906 11.71 -0.25 17.02
CA CYS A 906 12.69 -0.35 18.11
C CYS A 906 13.91 -1.28 17.90
N GLY A 907 14.23 -1.67 16.66
CA GLY A 907 15.53 -2.27 16.37
C GLY A 907 15.78 -3.59 17.14
N ASP A 908 16.92 -3.65 17.81
CA ASP A 908 17.38 -4.76 18.65
C ASP A 908 16.87 -4.72 20.10
N ALA A 909 15.99 -3.77 20.43
CA ALA A 909 15.34 -3.73 21.73
C ALA A 909 14.51 -5.00 21.96
N SER A 910 14.37 -5.38 23.23
CA SER A 910 13.62 -6.57 23.62
C SER A 910 12.37 -6.22 24.39
N ASP A 911 11.33 -7.02 24.20
CA ASP A 911 10.07 -7.06 24.95
C ASP A 911 9.15 -5.84 24.79
N ILE A 912 7.84 -6.08 24.78
CA ILE A 912 6.79 -5.06 24.85
C ILE A 912 6.06 -5.26 26.17
N ASN A 913 5.90 -4.22 26.97
CA ASN A 913 5.05 -4.21 28.15
C ASN A 913 4.36 -2.86 28.26
N ALA A 914 3.31 -2.69 27.45
CA ALA A 914 2.71 -1.40 27.18
C ALA A 914 1.18 -1.44 27.17
N ILE A 915 0.59 -0.27 27.37
CA ILE A 915 -0.83 0.03 27.13
C ILE A 915 -0.88 0.95 25.92
N PHE A 916 -1.45 0.48 24.82
CA PHE A 916 -1.66 1.29 23.63
C PHE A 916 -2.96 2.08 23.77
N ASP A 917 -2.86 3.40 23.61
CA ASP A 917 -3.92 4.38 23.81
C ASP A 917 -3.65 5.58 22.88
N ASP A 918 -4.66 6.04 22.13
CA ASP A 918 -4.51 7.14 21.17
C ASP A 918 -4.21 8.49 21.83
N ASP A 919 -4.63 8.69 23.08
CA ASP A 919 -4.39 9.92 23.86
C ASP A 919 -3.01 9.93 24.54
N SER A 920 -2.26 8.85 24.42
CA SER A 920 -0.92 8.73 24.98
C SER A 920 0.16 9.29 24.04
N PRO A 921 1.34 9.72 24.56
CA PRO A 921 2.46 10.12 23.71
C PRO A 921 2.99 8.96 22.86
N ALA A 922 3.61 9.25 21.71
CA ALA A 922 4.30 8.24 20.91
C ALA A 922 5.34 7.45 21.74
N PHE A 923 5.46 6.14 21.50
CA PHE A 923 6.43 5.34 22.23
C PHE A 923 7.86 5.74 21.86
N ASN A 924 8.72 5.83 22.89
CA ASN A 924 10.16 5.92 22.72
C ASN A 924 10.77 4.55 22.94
N CYS A 925 11.70 4.15 22.07
CA CYS A 925 12.34 2.85 22.15
C CYS A 925 13.34 2.79 23.32
N GLY A 926 13.00 2.01 24.34
CA GLY A 926 13.88 1.64 25.46
C GLY A 926 14.76 0.43 25.14
N VAL A 927 15.47 -0.08 26.15
CA VAL A 927 16.32 -1.29 26.00
C VAL A 927 15.58 -2.56 26.40
N ASN A 928 14.95 -2.56 27.58
CA ASN A 928 14.07 -3.63 28.06
C ASN A 928 13.19 -3.09 29.22
N PRO A 929 11.86 -3.03 29.06
CA PRO A 929 11.15 -3.32 27.81
C PRO A 929 11.52 -2.28 26.73
N GLY A 930 11.52 -2.72 25.48
CA GLY A 930 11.76 -1.87 24.31
C GLY A 930 10.62 -0.89 24.10
N ILE A 931 9.38 -1.32 24.35
CA ILE A 931 8.20 -0.45 24.38
C ILE A 931 7.51 -0.68 25.73
N GLY A 932 7.32 0.38 26.52
CA GLY A 932 6.63 0.24 27.79
C GLY A 932 5.94 1.50 28.32
N GLY A 933 5.01 1.30 29.25
CA GLY A 933 4.11 2.34 29.76
C GLY A 933 2.88 2.54 28.86
N SER A 934 2.17 3.66 29.04
CA SER A 934 1.06 4.05 28.15
C SER A 934 1.61 4.83 26.96
N VAL A 935 1.32 4.37 25.74
CA VAL A 935 1.93 4.88 24.50
C VAL A 935 0.96 4.88 23.33
N LYS A 936 1.15 5.80 22.38
CA LYS A 936 0.37 5.83 21.13
C LYS A 936 0.70 4.63 20.23
N PRO A 937 -0.29 3.91 19.68
CA PRO A 937 -0.06 2.92 18.63
C PRO A 937 0.35 3.58 17.30
N LEU A 938 0.87 2.78 16.35
CA LEU A 938 1.22 3.28 15.01
C LEU A 938 0.00 3.60 14.14
N GLY A 939 -1.05 2.78 14.22
CA GLY A 939 -2.38 3.09 13.69
C GLY A 939 -3.31 3.63 14.76
N THR A 940 -4.43 4.23 14.36
CA THR A 940 -5.36 4.92 15.26
C THR A 940 -6.42 3.96 15.82
N LEU A 941 -6.46 3.75 17.14
CA LEU A 941 -7.46 2.91 17.82
C LEU A 941 -8.88 3.47 17.73
N SER A 942 -9.04 4.78 17.62
CA SER A 942 -10.33 5.46 17.43
C SER A 942 -11.03 5.04 16.13
N SER A 943 -10.34 4.35 15.22
CA SER A 943 -10.96 3.72 14.04
C SER A 943 -11.97 2.63 14.41
N PHE A 944 -11.98 2.17 15.67
CA PHE A 944 -12.98 1.24 16.19
C PHE A 944 -14.22 1.93 16.76
N ASN A 945 -14.17 3.25 17.01
CA ASN A 945 -15.25 3.96 17.68
C ASN A 945 -16.54 3.90 16.83
N GLY A 946 -17.68 3.69 17.49
CA GLY A 946 -18.98 3.47 16.86
C GLY A 946 -19.24 2.03 16.37
N GLU A 947 -18.22 1.16 16.25
CA GLU A 947 -18.43 -0.26 15.97
C GLU A 947 -19.08 -0.98 17.16
N SER A 948 -19.76 -2.10 16.90
CA SER A 948 -20.23 -2.98 17.98
C SER A 948 -19.07 -3.77 18.59
N ILE A 949 -19.00 -3.84 19.92
CA ILE A 949 -18.05 -4.74 20.60
C ILE A 949 -18.33 -6.23 20.37
N LEU A 950 -19.55 -6.59 19.96
CA LEU A 950 -20.02 -7.98 19.89
C LEU A 950 -19.16 -8.83 18.96
N GLY A 951 -18.66 -9.94 19.49
CA GLY A 951 -18.00 -10.98 18.71
C GLY A 951 -16.52 -11.11 19.03
N GLU A 952 -15.80 -11.71 18.08
CA GLU A 952 -14.41 -12.13 18.26
C GLU A 952 -13.42 -11.06 17.80
N TRP A 953 -12.65 -10.55 18.75
CA TRP A 953 -11.48 -9.70 18.53
C TRP A 953 -10.23 -10.57 18.39
N THR A 954 -9.41 -10.27 17.39
CA THR A 954 -8.21 -11.06 17.09
C THR A 954 -6.97 -10.17 17.18
N LEU A 955 -6.08 -10.48 18.12
CA LEU A 955 -4.71 -9.98 18.12
C LEU A 955 -3.86 -10.90 17.24
N GLU A 956 -3.20 -10.35 16.23
CA GLU A 956 -2.22 -11.04 15.42
C GLU A 956 -0.81 -10.52 15.75
N VAL A 957 0.10 -11.45 16.06
CA VAL A 957 1.53 -11.17 16.22
C VAL A 957 2.29 -11.96 15.15
N LYS A 958 2.90 -11.23 14.23
CA LYS A 958 3.71 -11.79 13.15
C LYS A 958 5.17 -11.48 13.39
N ASP A 959 5.99 -12.51 13.39
CA ASP A 959 7.45 -12.40 13.39
C ASP A 959 7.95 -12.63 11.96
N ASN A 960 8.53 -11.58 11.38
CA ASN A 960 8.97 -11.53 9.99
C ASN A 960 10.42 -12.00 9.80
N ALA A 961 11.15 -12.36 10.87
CA ALA A 961 12.54 -12.81 10.78
C ALA A 961 12.71 -14.23 11.32
N PRO A 962 13.66 -15.01 10.78
CA PRO A 962 14.02 -16.29 11.35
C PRO A 962 15.14 -16.14 12.39
N SER A 963 15.18 -17.08 13.36
CA SER A 963 16.31 -17.45 14.25
C SER A 963 16.17 -17.08 15.71
N ASP A 964 15.27 -16.16 16.05
CA ASP A 964 14.91 -15.81 17.40
C ASP A 964 13.39 -15.82 17.56
N GLY A 965 12.92 -15.82 18.79
CA GLY A 965 11.52 -16.06 19.10
C GLY A 965 11.23 -15.65 20.53
N GLY A 966 10.02 -15.95 21.00
CA GLY A 966 9.54 -15.37 22.23
C GLY A 966 8.20 -15.95 22.66
N ARG A 967 7.39 -15.15 23.33
CA ARG A 967 6.00 -15.49 23.62
C ARG A 967 5.15 -14.24 23.81
N LEU A 968 3.89 -14.32 23.42
CA LEU A 968 2.85 -13.45 23.93
C LEU A 968 2.56 -13.89 25.38
N VAL A 969 2.87 -13.03 26.36
CA VAL A 969 2.70 -13.30 27.79
C VAL A 969 1.26 -13.05 28.21
N SER A 970 0.72 -11.87 27.86
CA SER A 970 -0.68 -11.51 28.09
C SER A 970 -1.18 -10.51 27.06
N PHE A 971 -2.47 -10.58 26.76
CA PHE A 971 -3.20 -9.64 25.92
C PHE A 971 -4.52 -9.31 26.61
N ALA A 972 -4.81 -8.01 26.74
CA ALA A 972 -6.09 -7.55 27.25
C ALA A 972 -6.58 -6.33 26.46
N VAL A 973 -7.89 -6.20 26.37
CA VAL A 973 -8.56 -5.03 25.77
C VAL A 973 -9.40 -4.40 26.86
N GLU A 974 -9.09 -3.15 27.19
CA GLU A 974 -10.00 -2.27 27.92
C GLU A 974 -10.87 -1.57 26.89
N VAL A 975 -12.19 -1.72 27.01
CA VAL A 975 -13.15 -1.10 26.11
C VAL A 975 -14.16 -0.30 26.91
N CYS A 976 -14.35 0.94 26.52
CA CYS A 976 -15.41 1.81 27.00
C CYS A 976 -16.54 1.80 25.98
N VAL A 977 -17.77 1.56 26.44
CA VAL A 977 -18.95 1.45 25.58
C VAL A 977 -20.02 2.45 25.96
N GLU A 978 -20.87 2.79 24.99
CA GLU A 978 -22.07 3.58 25.23
C GLU A 978 -23.15 2.73 25.92
N GLY A 979 -23.37 2.94 27.23
CA GLY A 979 -24.38 2.21 28.02
C GLY A 979 -23.79 1.41 29.19
N ASP A 980 -24.62 0.62 29.86
CA ASP A 980 -24.22 -0.21 31.02
C ASP A 980 -23.99 -1.67 30.61
N PHE A 981 -22.87 -2.26 31.04
CA PHE A 981 -22.69 -3.72 30.98
C PHE A 981 -23.78 -4.41 31.80
N ARG A 982 -24.36 -5.47 31.24
CA ARG A 982 -25.34 -6.28 31.98
C ARG A 982 -24.62 -7.04 33.10
N PRO A 983 -25.14 -7.05 34.34
CA PRO A 983 -24.52 -7.78 35.44
C PRO A 983 -24.62 -9.29 35.20
N ASP A 984 -23.51 -10.00 35.43
CA ASP A 984 -23.39 -11.46 35.50
C ASP A 984 -22.50 -11.77 36.73
N ALA A 985 -23.13 -11.96 37.89
CA ALA A 985 -22.46 -12.02 39.17
C ALA A 985 -21.68 -13.32 39.41
N ASP A 986 -22.05 -14.41 38.73
CA ASP A 986 -21.41 -15.71 38.87
C ASP A 986 -20.56 -16.11 37.64
N ASN A 987 -20.54 -15.27 36.60
CA ASN A 987 -19.76 -15.40 35.36
C ASN A 987 -20.07 -16.70 34.61
N ASP A 988 -21.34 -17.09 34.56
CA ASP A 988 -21.78 -18.29 33.84
C ASP A 988 -22.18 -18.03 32.37
N GLY A 989 -22.22 -16.74 31.97
CA GLY A 989 -22.57 -16.30 30.62
C GLY A 989 -24.06 -16.00 30.42
N VAL A 990 -24.87 -16.02 31.48
CA VAL A 990 -26.27 -15.59 31.50
C VAL A 990 -26.42 -14.40 32.46
N PHE A 991 -27.06 -13.33 32.00
CA PHE A 991 -27.13 -12.08 32.77
C PHE A 991 -28.20 -12.11 33.88
N ASP A 992 -27.92 -11.46 35.01
CA ASP A 992 -28.70 -11.40 36.26
C ASP A 992 -29.99 -10.54 36.19
N ASP A 993 -30.41 -10.08 35.01
CA ASP A 993 -31.53 -9.15 34.83
C ASP A 993 -32.90 -9.85 34.64
N GLY A 994 -32.96 -11.12 35.02
CA GLY A 994 -34.15 -11.97 34.98
C GLY A 994 -34.03 -13.18 34.06
N ASP A 995 -32.97 -13.25 33.26
CA ASP A 995 -32.63 -14.41 32.44
C ASP A 995 -31.94 -15.50 33.28
N ASP A 996 -31.05 -15.12 34.21
CA ASP A 996 -30.46 -16.06 35.17
C ASP A 996 -31.41 -16.37 36.36
N LEU A 997 -31.80 -17.64 36.45
CA LEU A 997 -32.63 -18.18 37.55
C LEU A 997 -31.78 -18.83 38.65
N CYS A 998 -30.46 -18.90 38.48
CA CYS A 998 -29.55 -19.73 39.24
C CYS A 998 -28.34 -19.02 39.89
N LEU A 999 -28.08 -17.72 39.74
CA LEU A 999 -27.36 -16.70 40.57
C LEU A 999 -26.07 -17.07 41.37
N ASN A 1000 -25.66 -18.33 41.46
CA ASN A 1000 -24.50 -18.84 42.19
C ASN A 1000 -23.95 -20.12 41.53
N THR A 1001 -24.11 -20.24 40.22
CA THR A 1001 -23.52 -21.32 39.45
C THR A 1001 -22.00 -21.19 39.47
N PRO A 1002 -21.24 -22.25 39.80
CA PRO A 1002 -19.78 -22.14 39.83
C PRO A 1002 -19.20 -21.74 38.47
N ALA A 1003 -18.34 -20.71 38.45
CA ALA A 1003 -17.67 -20.26 37.22
C ALA A 1003 -17.05 -21.42 36.42
N GLY A 1004 -17.33 -21.46 35.11
CA GLY A 1004 -16.89 -22.51 34.18
C GLY A 1004 -17.77 -23.77 34.15
N GLN A 1005 -18.84 -23.83 34.93
CA GLN A 1005 -19.87 -24.86 34.83
C GLN A 1005 -20.74 -24.62 33.59
N GLU A 1006 -21.00 -25.67 32.80
CA GLU A 1006 -21.94 -25.58 31.67
C GLU A 1006 -23.36 -25.32 32.19
N VAL A 1007 -24.00 -24.27 31.68
CA VAL A 1007 -25.35 -23.83 32.08
C VAL A 1007 -26.35 -23.91 30.94
N ASP A 1008 -27.64 -23.98 31.29
CA ASP A 1008 -28.71 -23.78 30.32
C ASP A 1008 -28.99 -22.29 30.09
N ALA A 1009 -29.98 -21.97 29.25
CA ALA A 1009 -30.38 -20.59 28.96
C ALA A 1009 -30.95 -19.82 30.18
N SER A 1010 -31.02 -20.46 31.35
CA SER A 1010 -31.47 -19.86 32.61
C SER A 1010 -30.37 -19.84 33.67
N GLY A 1011 -29.09 -20.00 33.27
CA GLY A 1011 -27.94 -19.98 34.18
C GLY A 1011 -27.84 -21.21 35.09
N CYS A 1012 -28.65 -22.25 34.85
CA CYS A 1012 -28.68 -23.40 35.75
C CYS A 1012 -27.71 -24.50 35.31
N ALA A 1013 -26.88 -24.96 36.26
CA ALA A 1013 -25.87 -25.99 36.05
C ALA A 1013 -26.43 -27.28 35.42
N ILE A 1014 -25.92 -27.64 34.25
CA ILE A 1014 -26.22 -28.90 33.57
C ILE A 1014 -25.26 -29.97 34.04
N TYR A 1015 -25.78 -31.06 34.60
CA TYR A 1015 -24.98 -32.22 35.01
C TYR A 1015 -25.17 -33.37 34.01
N ARG A 1016 -24.13 -33.64 33.23
CA ARG A 1016 -24.09 -34.77 32.28
C ARG A 1016 -23.39 -35.98 32.90
N PHE A 1017 -23.80 -37.18 32.52
CA PHE A 1017 -23.05 -38.38 32.87
C PHE A 1017 -21.67 -38.37 32.18
N PRO A 1018 -20.61 -38.89 32.81
CA PRO A 1018 -19.36 -39.16 32.10
C PRO A 1018 -19.64 -40.05 30.87
N SER A 1019 -18.94 -39.79 29.76
CA SER A 1019 -19.17 -40.47 28.47
C SER A 1019 -19.09 -42.00 28.54
N GLU A 1020 -18.39 -42.57 29.53
CA GLU A 1020 -18.29 -44.02 29.73
C GLU A 1020 -19.11 -44.58 30.92
N ASN A 1021 -20.10 -43.83 31.42
CA ASN A 1021 -20.81 -44.26 32.63
C ASN A 1021 -21.64 -45.54 32.44
N PHE A 1022 -22.24 -45.77 31.26
CA PHE A 1022 -23.07 -46.95 31.00
C PHE A 1022 -22.36 -47.93 30.07
N VAL A 1023 -22.17 -49.17 30.55
CA VAL A 1023 -21.71 -50.29 29.72
C VAL A 1023 -22.95 -51.03 29.21
N ILE A 1024 -23.21 -50.94 27.91
CA ILE A 1024 -24.36 -51.58 27.26
C ILE A 1024 -23.86 -52.79 26.46
N THR A 1025 -24.41 -53.96 26.75
CA THR A 1025 -24.09 -55.23 26.07
C THR A 1025 -25.33 -55.74 25.36
N LEU A 1026 -25.19 -56.15 24.09
CA LEU A 1026 -26.26 -56.64 23.24
C LEU A 1026 -25.93 -58.06 22.76
N GLU A 1027 -26.91 -58.94 22.74
CA GLU A 1027 -26.84 -60.24 22.09
C GLU A 1027 -27.90 -60.30 20.97
N SER A 1028 -27.44 -60.53 19.75
CA SER A 1028 -28.27 -60.65 18.54
C SER A 1028 -29.04 -61.99 18.50
N GLU A 1029 -30.07 -62.07 17.67
CA GLU A 1029 -30.85 -63.30 17.50
C GLU A 1029 -30.03 -64.43 16.86
N THR A 1030 -30.35 -65.67 17.24
CA THR A 1030 -29.64 -66.86 16.74
C THR A 1030 -30.03 -67.26 15.30
N CYS A 1031 -31.26 -66.99 14.89
CA CYS A 1031 -31.78 -67.12 13.51
C CYS A 1031 -32.95 -66.15 13.37
N SER A 1032 -33.34 -65.85 12.12
CA SER A 1032 -34.48 -64.96 11.85
C SER A 1032 -35.77 -65.45 12.51
N ASP A 1033 -36.50 -64.52 13.13
CA ASP A 1033 -37.79 -64.73 13.83
C ASP A 1033 -37.73 -65.58 15.13
N ASN A 1034 -36.56 -65.79 15.74
CA ASN A 1034 -36.47 -66.53 17.01
C ASN A 1034 -36.78 -65.66 18.24
N ASN A 1035 -36.64 -64.33 18.11
CA ASN A 1035 -36.84 -63.34 19.17
C ASN A 1035 -36.10 -63.69 20.47
N ASP A 1036 -34.85 -64.18 20.38
CA ASP A 1036 -34.02 -64.58 21.52
C ASP A 1036 -32.88 -63.61 21.83
N GLY A 1037 -32.89 -62.41 21.23
CA GLY A 1037 -31.91 -61.36 21.52
C GLY A 1037 -32.00 -60.83 22.95
N SER A 1038 -30.93 -60.21 23.44
CA SER A 1038 -30.88 -59.67 24.80
C SER A 1038 -30.12 -58.35 24.90
N LEU A 1039 -30.46 -57.56 25.91
CA LEU A 1039 -29.89 -56.27 26.25
C LEU A 1039 -29.53 -56.27 27.73
N SER A 1040 -28.30 -55.88 28.06
CA SER A 1040 -27.82 -55.70 29.42
C SER A 1040 -27.15 -54.34 29.58
N ILE A 1041 -27.38 -53.67 30.71
CA ILE A 1041 -26.76 -52.39 31.04
C ILE A 1041 -26.19 -52.44 32.45
N ALA A 1042 -24.93 -52.03 32.60
CA ALA A 1042 -24.26 -51.87 33.88
C ALA A 1042 -23.68 -50.44 33.99
N PRO A 1043 -24.11 -49.62 34.97
CA PRO A 1043 -23.54 -48.31 35.21
C PRO A 1043 -22.24 -48.42 36.03
N LYS A 1044 -21.30 -47.50 35.83
CA LYS A 1044 -20.04 -47.42 36.60
C LYS A 1044 -20.23 -46.64 37.90
N LEU A 1045 -21.04 -45.58 37.90
CA LEU A 1045 -21.39 -44.84 39.11
C LEU A 1045 -22.51 -45.55 39.87
N ALA A 1046 -22.35 -45.68 41.18
CA ALA A 1046 -23.36 -46.28 42.07
C ALA A 1046 -24.44 -45.25 42.44
N LEU A 1047 -25.44 -45.09 41.56
CA LEU A 1047 -26.59 -44.20 41.73
C LEU A 1047 -27.90 -44.99 41.59
N ASP A 1048 -29.02 -44.36 41.95
CA ASP A 1048 -30.34 -44.88 41.61
C ASP A 1048 -30.72 -44.39 40.21
N TYR A 1049 -30.92 -45.33 39.28
CA TYR A 1049 -31.27 -45.07 37.89
C TYR A 1049 -32.69 -45.52 37.58
N GLN A 1050 -33.29 -44.88 36.57
CA GLN A 1050 -34.49 -45.35 35.88
C GLN A 1050 -34.17 -45.43 34.39
N ILE A 1051 -34.46 -46.57 33.78
CA ILE A 1051 -34.37 -46.76 32.33
C ILE A 1051 -35.76 -46.91 31.74
N THR A 1052 -35.97 -46.28 30.59
CA THR A 1052 -37.07 -46.54 29.67
C THR A 1052 -36.50 -47.17 28.40
N VAL A 1053 -37.00 -48.35 28.04
CA VAL A 1053 -36.69 -49.07 26.79
C VAL A 1053 -37.92 -49.05 25.91
N SER A 1054 -37.84 -48.41 24.75
CA SER A 1054 -38.93 -48.31 23.79
C SER A 1054 -38.48 -48.70 22.38
N GLY A 1055 -39.32 -49.41 21.63
CA GLY A 1055 -38.99 -49.85 20.25
C GLY A 1055 -39.43 -51.28 19.98
N ASN A 1056 -39.74 -51.59 18.71
CA ASN A 1056 -40.14 -52.93 18.27
C ASN A 1056 -41.25 -53.62 19.09
N GLY A 1057 -42.19 -52.84 19.62
CA GLY A 1057 -43.30 -53.34 20.43
C GLY A 1057 -43.01 -53.51 21.93
N VAL A 1058 -41.80 -53.16 22.37
CA VAL A 1058 -41.43 -53.00 23.79
C VAL A 1058 -41.58 -51.55 24.19
N ASP A 1059 -42.18 -51.30 25.37
CA ASP A 1059 -42.23 -50.01 26.06
C ASP A 1059 -42.21 -50.28 27.57
N LEU A 1060 -41.02 -50.22 28.17
CA LEU A 1060 -40.76 -50.65 29.55
C LEU A 1060 -39.97 -49.59 30.29
N THR A 1061 -40.50 -49.11 31.41
CA THR A 1061 -39.76 -48.29 32.37
C THR A 1061 -39.47 -49.06 33.65
N GLN A 1062 -38.20 -49.12 34.07
CA GLN A 1062 -37.78 -49.82 35.27
C GLN A 1062 -36.63 -49.12 36.00
N ASN A 1063 -36.65 -49.17 37.34
CA ASN A 1063 -35.55 -48.66 38.16
C ASN A 1063 -34.49 -49.75 38.40
N PHE A 1064 -33.23 -49.36 38.38
CA PHE A 1064 -32.09 -50.23 38.67
C PHE A 1064 -30.93 -49.44 39.30
N SER A 1065 -30.08 -50.12 40.05
CA SER A 1065 -28.90 -49.49 40.70
C SER A 1065 -27.58 -50.21 40.41
N ASN A 1066 -27.61 -51.48 40.02
CA ASN A 1066 -26.41 -52.27 39.71
C ASN A 1066 -26.37 -52.71 38.25
N SER A 1067 -27.44 -53.32 37.75
CA SER A 1067 -27.57 -53.67 36.34
C SER A 1067 -29.02 -53.83 35.94
N PHE A 1068 -29.30 -53.63 34.66
CA PHE A 1068 -30.57 -53.88 34.01
C PHE A 1068 -30.36 -54.96 32.94
N ASN A 1069 -31.28 -55.91 32.84
CA ASN A 1069 -31.22 -56.98 31.83
C ASN A 1069 -32.62 -57.23 31.26
N LEU A 1070 -32.72 -57.27 29.94
CA LEU A 1070 -33.93 -57.56 29.19
C LEU A 1070 -33.62 -58.59 28.10
N ALA A 1071 -34.36 -59.69 28.05
CA ALA A 1071 -34.11 -60.81 27.13
C ALA A 1071 -35.36 -61.17 26.33
N ASN A 1072 -35.18 -61.97 25.27
CA ASN A 1072 -36.18 -62.33 24.27
C ASN A 1072 -36.66 -61.15 23.41
N LEU A 1073 -35.70 -60.32 23.00
CA LEU A 1073 -35.92 -59.20 22.11
C LEU A 1073 -35.92 -59.66 20.66
N SER A 1074 -36.85 -59.14 19.88
CA SER A 1074 -36.86 -59.30 18.42
C SER A 1074 -35.85 -58.37 17.76
N ALA A 1075 -35.38 -58.73 16.57
CA ALA A 1075 -34.43 -57.96 15.79
C ALA A 1075 -35.01 -56.60 15.39
N GLY A 1076 -34.20 -55.56 15.54
CA GLY A 1076 -34.45 -54.17 15.19
C GLY A 1076 -34.06 -53.21 16.31
N THR A 1077 -34.61 -52.00 16.27
CA THR A 1077 -34.09 -50.86 17.03
C THR A 1077 -34.86 -50.62 18.32
N TYR A 1078 -34.11 -50.40 19.40
CA TYR A 1078 -34.62 -50.04 20.71
C TYR A 1078 -33.94 -48.75 21.18
N THR A 1079 -34.73 -47.79 21.63
CA THR A 1079 -34.28 -46.56 22.29
C THR A 1079 -34.22 -46.79 23.79
N LEU A 1080 -33.06 -46.47 24.39
CA LEU A 1080 -32.77 -46.61 25.80
C LEU A 1080 -32.57 -45.22 26.39
N CYS A 1081 -33.52 -44.75 27.19
CA CYS A 1081 -33.41 -43.47 27.90
C CYS A 1081 -33.20 -43.72 29.39
N ILE A 1082 -32.05 -43.28 29.91
CA ILE A 1082 -31.64 -43.49 31.30
C ILE A 1082 -31.59 -42.16 32.02
N THR A 1083 -32.31 -42.06 33.13
CA THR A 1083 -32.19 -40.97 34.10
C THR A 1083 -31.54 -41.49 35.38
N GLY A 1084 -30.85 -40.62 36.11
CA GLY A 1084 -30.19 -40.99 37.36
C GLY A 1084 -30.04 -39.81 38.30
N THR A 1085 -30.10 -40.09 39.60
CA THR A 1085 -29.91 -39.09 40.65
C THR A 1085 -29.09 -39.65 41.80
N ASN A 1086 -28.29 -38.80 42.44
CA ASN A 1086 -27.63 -39.11 43.71
C ASN A 1086 -28.43 -38.63 44.93
N GLY A 1087 -29.68 -38.18 44.71
CA GLY A 1087 -30.58 -37.63 45.72
C GLY A 1087 -30.48 -36.11 45.90
N THR A 1088 -29.45 -35.45 45.35
CA THR A 1088 -29.28 -33.98 45.38
C THR A 1088 -29.15 -33.38 43.99
N VAL A 1089 -28.51 -34.09 43.07
CA VAL A 1089 -28.32 -33.71 41.66
C VAL A 1089 -29.12 -34.67 40.78
N VAL A 1090 -29.85 -34.13 39.81
CA VAL A 1090 -30.50 -34.90 38.75
C VAL A 1090 -29.67 -34.73 37.49
N TYR A 1091 -29.18 -35.84 36.95
CA TYR A 1091 -28.41 -35.83 35.71
C TYR A 1091 -29.36 -35.74 34.51
N GLN A 1092 -28.92 -35.07 33.46
CA GLN A 1092 -29.66 -35.00 32.20
C GLN A 1092 -29.89 -36.42 31.65
N GLU A 1093 -31.07 -36.65 31.07
CA GLU A 1093 -31.44 -37.94 30.49
C GLU A 1093 -30.45 -38.35 29.39
N TYR A 1094 -29.93 -39.57 29.50
CA TYR A 1094 -29.06 -40.17 28.49
C TYR A 1094 -29.88 -41.12 27.63
N CYS A 1095 -30.17 -40.72 26.39
CA CYS A 1095 -30.87 -41.55 25.41
C CYS A 1095 -29.92 -42.07 24.34
N VAL A 1096 -29.99 -43.37 24.05
CA VAL A 1096 -29.22 -44.00 22.96
C VAL A 1096 -30.07 -45.04 22.24
N GLU A 1097 -29.92 -45.14 20.93
CA GLU A 1097 -30.53 -46.21 20.14
C GLU A 1097 -29.56 -47.39 20.01
N VAL A 1098 -30.07 -48.60 20.25
CA VAL A 1098 -29.34 -49.86 20.08
C VAL A 1098 -30.08 -50.79 19.14
N GLN A 1099 -29.35 -51.63 18.42
CA GLN A 1099 -29.95 -52.59 17.50
C GLN A 1099 -29.61 -54.03 17.86
N ILE A 1100 -30.66 -54.86 17.96
CA ILE A 1100 -30.55 -56.32 17.97
C ILE A 1100 -30.63 -56.78 16.51
N THR A 1101 -29.66 -57.54 16.03
CA THR A 1101 -29.61 -57.99 14.62
C THR A 1101 -30.00 -59.46 14.47
N GLU A 1102 -30.26 -59.91 13.24
CA GLU A 1102 -30.44 -61.33 12.88
C GLU A 1102 -29.52 -61.74 11.71
N PRO A 1103 -29.15 -63.03 11.54
CA PRO A 1103 -28.29 -63.48 10.43
C PRO A 1103 -29.01 -63.45 9.06
N GLY A 1104 -28.37 -62.89 8.01
CA GLY A 1104 -28.94 -62.83 6.65
C GLY A 1104 -28.85 -64.16 5.84
N PRO A 1105 -29.60 -64.33 4.73
CA PRO A 1105 -29.63 -65.57 3.94
C PRO A 1105 -28.38 -65.78 3.06
N LEU A 1106 -28.02 -67.04 2.75
CA LEU A 1106 -26.92 -67.38 1.82
C LEU A 1106 -27.32 -67.01 0.39
N ASN A 1107 -26.48 -66.21 -0.28
CA ASN A 1107 -26.65 -65.85 -1.68
C ASN A 1107 -25.37 -66.13 -2.48
N VAL A 1108 -25.51 -66.86 -3.59
CA VAL A 1108 -24.42 -67.37 -4.42
C VAL A 1108 -24.71 -67.06 -5.88
N SER A 1109 -23.74 -66.45 -6.57
CA SER A 1109 -23.80 -66.21 -8.02
C SER A 1109 -22.57 -66.81 -8.71
N SER A 1110 -22.76 -67.40 -9.90
CA SER A 1110 -21.70 -68.05 -10.68
C SER A 1110 -21.51 -67.36 -12.04
N LYS A 1111 -20.26 -67.28 -12.52
CA LYS A 1111 -19.89 -66.74 -13.84
C LYS A 1111 -18.84 -67.62 -14.51
N ILE A 1112 -19.13 -68.13 -15.69
CA ILE A 1112 -18.24 -69.04 -16.44
C ILE A 1112 -17.32 -68.22 -17.35
N ALA A 1113 -16.05 -68.61 -17.45
CA ALA A 1113 -15.08 -68.01 -18.35
C ALA A 1113 -15.44 -68.28 -19.82
N ASP A 1114 -15.01 -67.38 -20.72
CA ASP A 1114 -15.42 -67.42 -22.14
C ASP A 1114 -14.98 -68.70 -22.87
N ASP A 1115 -13.90 -69.36 -22.41
CA ASP A 1115 -13.43 -70.63 -22.95
C ASP A 1115 -14.12 -71.87 -22.34
N GLY A 1116 -15.03 -71.66 -21.39
CA GLY A 1116 -15.82 -72.69 -20.70
C GLY A 1116 -15.07 -73.50 -19.64
N SER A 1117 -13.78 -73.22 -19.41
CA SER A 1117 -12.91 -74.07 -18.57
C SER A 1117 -12.97 -73.74 -17.07
N LEU A 1118 -13.48 -72.57 -16.68
CA LEU A 1118 -13.47 -72.05 -15.31
C LEU A 1118 -14.83 -71.45 -14.93
N VAL A 1119 -15.21 -71.56 -13.65
CA VAL A 1119 -16.32 -70.83 -13.03
C VAL A 1119 -15.82 -69.97 -11.88
N THR A 1120 -16.25 -68.72 -11.82
CA THR A 1120 -16.05 -67.80 -10.70
C THR A 1120 -17.34 -67.68 -9.91
N LEU A 1121 -17.28 -67.87 -8.59
CA LEU A 1121 -18.40 -67.77 -7.66
C LEU A 1121 -18.26 -66.53 -6.80
N ASN A 1122 -19.31 -65.73 -6.65
CA ASN A 1122 -19.40 -64.67 -5.64
C ASN A 1122 -20.40 -65.10 -4.55
N LEU A 1123 -19.98 -65.02 -3.28
CA LEU A 1123 -20.66 -65.53 -2.10
C LEU A 1123 -20.95 -64.41 -1.11
N THR A 1124 -22.18 -64.32 -0.64
CA THR A 1124 -22.61 -63.39 0.42
C THR A 1124 -23.59 -64.07 1.39
N GLY A 1125 -23.69 -63.55 2.61
CA GLY A 1125 -24.61 -64.06 3.64
C GLY A 1125 -23.92 -64.78 4.81
N SER A 1126 -22.63 -65.15 4.71
CA SER A 1126 -21.85 -65.75 5.81
C SER A 1126 -20.40 -65.29 5.76
N SER A 1127 -19.67 -65.42 6.86
CA SER A 1127 -18.21 -65.27 6.86
C SER A 1127 -17.46 -66.55 6.46
N PHE A 1128 -18.16 -67.69 6.39
CA PHE A 1128 -17.57 -69.00 6.08
C PHE A 1128 -18.49 -69.86 5.19
N TYR A 1129 -17.92 -70.47 4.15
CA TYR A 1129 -18.64 -71.25 3.14
C TYR A 1129 -17.97 -72.60 2.89
N THR A 1130 -18.78 -73.62 2.57
CA THR A 1130 -18.34 -74.90 2.01
C THR A 1130 -18.86 -75.01 0.58
N ILE A 1131 -17.96 -75.21 -0.39
CA ILE A 1131 -18.25 -75.31 -1.82
C ILE A 1131 -17.85 -76.71 -2.30
N GLU A 1132 -18.76 -77.42 -2.94
CA GLU A 1132 -18.57 -78.76 -3.48
C GLU A 1132 -18.77 -78.75 -5.00
N LEU A 1133 -17.72 -79.08 -5.76
CA LEU A 1133 -17.77 -79.19 -7.22
C LEU A 1133 -17.45 -80.63 -7.65
N ASN A 1134 -18.40 -81.27 -8.33
CA ASN A 1134 -18.33 -82.66 -8.80
C ASN A 1134 -17.99 -83.69 -7.70
N GLY A 1135 -18.47 -83.46 -6.47
CA GLY A 1135 -18.22 -84.32 -5.33
C GLY A 1135 -16.91 -84.06 -4.58
N ILE A 1136 -16.18 -83.00 -4.93
CA ILE A 1136 -14.99 -82.54 -4.19
C ILE A 1136 -15.33 -81.23 -3.48
N ALA A 1137 -15.26 -81.25 -2.14
CA ALA A 1137 -15.56 -80.10 -1.30
C ALA A 1137 -14.30 -79.32 -0.88
N ILE A 1138 -14.42 -78.00 -0.87
CA ILE A 1138 -13.46 -77.04 -0.32
C ILE A 1138 -14.18 -76.11 0.66
N GLN A 1139 -13.43 -75.55 1.60
CA GLN A 1139 -13.93 -74.56 2.56
C GLN A 1139 -13.17 -73.25 2.38
N THR A 1140 -13.88 -72.13 2.52
CA THR A 1140 -13.30 -70.79 2.32
C THR A 1140 -14.05 -69.71 3.09
N GLU A 1141 -13.30 -68.68 3.47
CA GLU A 1141 -13.82 -67.41 4.00
C GLU A 1141 -13.87 -66.33 2.91
N ASP A 1142 -13.29 -66.59 1.74
CA ASP A 1142 -13.28 -65.65 0.62
C ASP A 1142 -14.68 -65.50 0.03
N SER A 1143 -15.06 -64.25 -0.26
CA SER A 1143 -16.33 -63.92 -0.90
C SER A 1143 -16.31 -64.15 -2.42
N VAL A 1144 -15.16 -64.45 -3.03
CA VAL A 1144 -15.02 -64.75 -4.47
C VAL A 1144 -14.08 -65.93 -4.69
N VAL A 1145 -14.52 -66.98 -5.39
CA VAL A 1145 -13.75 -68.23 -5.58
C VAL A 1145 -13.79 -68.69 -7.04
N GLN A 1146 -12.65 -69.06 -7.61
CA GLN A 1146 -12.55 -69.61 -8.97
C GLN A 1146 -12.24 -71.11 -8.97
N LEU A 1147 -13.00 -71.87 -9.77
CA LEU A 1147 -12.90 -73.33 -9.85
C LEU A 1147 -12.84 -73.81 -11.31
N GLU A 1148 -12.00 -74.78 -11.60
CA GLU A 1148 -11.89 -75.41 -12.93
C GLU A 1148 -13.02 -76.42 -13.17
N LEU A 1149 -13.66 -76.30 -14.33
CA LEU A 1149 -14.74 -77.18 -14.80
C LEU A 1149 -14.17 -78.34 -15.62
N GLN A 1150 -14.71 -79.54 -15.41
CA GLN A 1150 -14.40 -80.71 -16.22
C GLN A 1150 -15.27 -80.75 -17.47
N LYS A 1151 -14.75 -81.29 -18.58
CA LYS A 1151 -15.51 -81.43 -19.84
C LYS A 1151 -16.76 -82.30 -19.60
N GLY A 1152 -17.92 -81.80 -20.00
CA GLY A 1152 -19.22 -82.40 -19.69
C GLY A 1152 -20.03 -81.57 -18.69
N LEU A 1153 -20.97 -82.21 -17.99
CA LEU A 1153 -21.85 -81.56 -17.02
C LEU A 1153 -21.22 -81.62 -15.62
N ASN A 1154 -21.08 -80.47 -14.98
CA ASN A 1154 -20.51 -80.32 -13.65
C ASN A 1154 -21.60 -79.99 -12.64
N SER A 1155 -21.51 -80.49 -11.40
CA SER A 1155 -22.48 -80.20 -10.33
C SER A 1155 -21.81 -79.37 -9.23
N LEU A 1156 -22.36 -78.20 -8.93
CA LEU A 1156 -21.91 -77.27 -7.91
C LEU A 1156 -22.90 -77.22 -6.74
N LYS A 1157 -22.38 -77.20 -5.51
CA LYS A 1157 -23.17 -77.03 -4.28
C LYS A 1157 -22.44 -76.12 -3.30
N VAL A 1158 -23.12 -75.15 -2.70
CA VAL A 1158 -22.56 -74.22 -1.69
C VAL A 1158 -23.46 -74.10 -0.48
N TYR A 1159 -22.90 -74.17 0.73
CA TYR A 1159 -23.65 -74.02 2.00
C TYR A 1159 -22.78 -73.49 3.14
N THR A 1160 -23.42 -73.02 4.22
CA THR A 1160 -22.75 -72.43 5.41
C THR A 1160 -22.95 -73.32 6.65
N PRO A 1161 -22.20 -73.06 7.75
CA PRO A 1161 -22.40 -73.75 9.02
C PRO A 1161 -23.74 -73.42 9.70
N ILE A 1162 -24.37 -72.29 9.35
CA ILE A 1162 -25.65 -71.85 9.91
C ILE A 1162 -26.78 -72.51 9.15
N ALA A 1163 -27.43 -73.49 9.76
CA ALA A 1163 -28.43 -74.33 9.10
C ALA A 1163 -29.63 -73.55 8.53
N CYS A 1164 -29.98 -72.38 9.11
CA CYS A 1164 -31.11 -71.56 8.66
C CYS A 1164 -30.82 -70.70 7.41
N GLN A 1165 -29.57 -70.62 6.92
CA GLN A 1165 -29.22 -69.79 5.75
C GLN A 1165 -29.43 -70.48 4.39
N GLY A 1166 -29.68 -71.78 4.37
CA GLY A 1166 -29.97 -72.54 3.15
C GLY A 1166 -28.75 -73.10 2.42
N VAL A 1167 -29.01 -73.78 1.29
CA VAL A 1167 -28.01 -74.45 0.44
C VAL A 1167 -28.28 -74.06 -1.02
N HIS A 1168 -27.25 -73.67 -1.75
CA HIS A 1168 -27.32 -73.38 -3.18
C HIS A 1168 -26.79 -74.58 -4.00
N GLU A 1169 -27.50 -75.02 -5.04
CA GLU A 1169 -27.10 -76.11 -5.94
C GLU A 1169 -27.33 -75.71 -7.41
N GLU A 1170 -26.35 -75.96 -8.27
CA GLU A 1170 -26.38 -75.61 -9.70
C GLU A 1170 -25.69 -76.69 -10.57
N GLN A 1171 -26.07 -76.85 -11.84
CA GLN A 1171 -25.35 -77.68 -12.81
C GLN A 1171 -24.83 -76.88 -14.01
N ILE A 1172 -23.55 -77.05 -14.34
CA ILE A 1172 -22.80 -76.24 -15.30
C ILE A 1172 -22.21 -77.11 -16.42
N GLY A 1173 -22.58 -76.86 -17.68
CA GLY A 1173 -22.13 -77.65 -18.85
C GLY A 1173 -20.97 -77.02 -19.62
N PHE A 1174 -19.96 -77.83 -19.94
CA PHE A 1174 -18.80 -77.44 -20.76
C PHE A 1174 -18.60 -78.40 -21.97
N TYR A 1175 -18.85 -77.93 -23.21
CA TYR A 1175 -18.82 -78.73 -24.45
C TYR A 1175 -18.00 -78.07 -25.59
N GLU A 1176 -17.23 -78.85 -26.36
CA GLU A 1176 -16.33 -78.32 -27.42
C GLU A 1176 -17.02 -77.94 -28.76
N ARG A 1177 -18.26 -78.41 -29.02
CA ARG A 1177 -19.05 -78.07 -30.23
C ARG A 1177 -20.55 -78.05 -29.94
N PRO A 1178 -21.35 -77.27 -30.70
CA PRO A 1178 -22.80 -77.18 -30.54
C PRO A 1178 -23.55 -78.51 -30.66
N VAL A 1179 -24.39 -78.82 -29.68
CA VAL A 1179 -25.20 -80.06 -29.64
C VAL A 1179 -26.67 -79.73 -29.86
N VAL A 1180 -27.33 -80.43 -30.78
CA VAL A 1180 -28.76 -80.20 -31.11
C VAL A 1180 -29.63 -81.32 -30.57
N PHE A 1181 -30.66 -80.97 -29.80
CA PHE A 1181 -31.60 -81.93 -29.21
C PHE A 1181 -33.02 -81.33 -29.07
N PRO A 1182 -34.10 -82.11 -29.33
CA PRO A 1182 -34.10 -83.41 -29.98
C PRO A 1182 -33.78 -83.28 -31.47
N ASN A 1183 -33.09 -84.27 -32.04
CA ASN A 1183 -32.80 -84.33 -33.48
C ASN A 1183 -32.82 -85.80 -33.94
N PRO A 1184 -33.89 -86.29 -34.60
CA PRO A 1184 -34.93 -85.50 -35.26
C PRO A 1184 -35.89 -84.75 -34.32
N VAL A 1185 -36.35 -83.57 -34.75
CA VAL A 1185 -37.27 -82.69 -34.03
C VAL A 1185 -38.66 -82.76 -34.63
N LYS A 1186 -39.69 -82.73 -33.77
CA LYS A 1186 -41.06 -82.45 -34.19
C LYS A 1186 -41.30 -80.96 -34.29
N ASP A 1187 -41.45 -80.25 -33.19
CA ASP A 1187 -41.83 -78.84 -33.29
C ASP A 1187 -40.66 -77.94 -32.92
N VAL A 1188 -40.16 -78.04 -31.69
CA VAL A 1188 -39.13 -77.13 -31.18
C VAL A 1188 -37.80 -77.85 -30.97
N VAL A 1189 -36.72 -77.30 -31.52
CA VAL A 1189 -35.35 -77.81 -31.39
C VAL A 1189 -34.53 -76.91 -30.47
N GLN A 1190 -33.71 -77.51 -29.62
CA GLN A 1190 -32.74 -76.78 -28.79
C GLN A 1190 -31.33 -77.02 -29.31
N VAL A 1191 -30.56 -75.95 -29.45
CA VAL A 1191 -29.14 -75.96 -29.82
C VAL A 1191 -28.34 -75.47 -28.62
N TYR A 1192 -27.60 -76.38 -28.00
CA TYR A 1192 -26.74 -76.14 -26.85
C TYR A 1192 -25.37 -75.70 -27.34
N ILE A 1193 -25.03 -74.42 -27.15
CA ILE A 1193 -23.82 -73.81 -27.73
C ILE A 1193 -22.84 -73.37 -26.64
N GLY A 1194 -23.31 -73.06 -25.43
CA GLY A 1194 -22.49 -72.54 -24.33
C GLY A 1194 -21.95 -71.14 -24.64
N GLY A 1195 -22.31 -70.15 -23.84
CA GLY A 1195 -21.95 -68.74 -24.08
C GLY A 1195 -22.82 -67.77 -23.27
N GLN A 1196 -22.40 -66.50 -23.18
CA GLN A 1196 -23.16 -65.46 -22.49
C GLN A 1196 -24.36 -64.99 -23.31
N GLN A 1197 -25.35 -64.40 -22.64
CA GLN A 1197 -26.60 -63.97 -23.26
C GLN A 1197 -26.36 -62.88 -24.29
N GLU A 1198 -26.43 -63.25 -25.57
CA GLU A 1198 -26.32 -62.37 -26.72
C GLU A 1198 -27.44 -62.65 -27.73
N ASP A 1199 -27.75 -61.66 -28.56
CA ASP A 1199 -28.63 -61.82 -29.71
C ASP A 1199 -27.89 -62.58 -30.82
N VAL A 1200 -28.46 -63.70 -31.22
CA VAL A 1200 -27.89 -64.61 -32.23
C VAL A 1200 -28.76 -64.61 -33.46
N PHE A 1201 -28.17 -64.31 -34.60
CA PHE A 1201 -28.85 -64.38 -35.87
C PHE A 1201 -28.82 -65.81 -36.42
N VAL A 1202 -29.98 -66.45 -36.50
CA VAL A 1202 -30.10 -67.84 -36.99
C VAL A 1202 -30.76 -67.84 -38.36
N SER A 1203 -30.05 -68.36 -39.36
CA SER A 1203 -30.55 -68.57 -40.71
C SER A 1203 -30.78 -70.06 -40.99
N ILE A 1204 -31.96 -70.40 -41.52
CA ILE A 1204 -32.35 -71.78 -41.83
C ILE A 1204 -32.29 -72.02 -43.34
N PHE A 1205 -31.60 -73.07 -43.75
CA PHE A 1205 -31.46 -73.49 -45.14
C PHE A 1205 -32.01 -74.90 -45.34
N SER A 1206 -32.64 -75.16 -46.48
CA SER A 1206 -32.98 -76.52 -46.91
C SER A 1206 -31.72 -77.32 -47.28
N ILE A 1207 -31.86 -78.64 -47.44
CA ILE A 1207 -30.72 -79.53 -47.75
C ILE A 1207 -29.99 -79.19 -49.07
N ASP A 1208 -30.66 -78.59 -50.05
CA ASP A 1208 -30.10 -78.10 -51.31
C ASP A 1208 -29.49 -76.69 -51.21
N GLY A 1209 -29.47 -76.10 -50.01
CA GLY A 1209 -28.82 -74.82 -49.72
C GLY A 1209 -29.70 -73.58 -49.97
N ARG A 1210 -31.00 -73.77 -50.24
CA ARG A 1210 -31.93 -72.65 -50.41
C ARG A 1210 -32.28 -72.06 -49.04
N PHE A 1211 -32.14 -70.74 -48.91
CA PHE A 1211 -32.57 -70.00 -47.73
C PHE A 1211 -34.09 -70.09 -47.54
N ILE A 1212 -34.52 -70.38 -46.31
CA ILE A 1212 -35.94 -70.49 -45.96
C ILE A 1212 -36.39 -69.24 -45.23
N TYR A 1213 -35.81 -68.98 -44.06
CA TYR A 1213 -35.99 -67.76 -43.30
C TYR A 1213 -34.83 -67.61 -42.31
N ASP A 1214 -34.71 -66.43 -41.74
CA ASP A 1214 -33.85 -66.12 -40.60
C ASP A 1214 -34.66 -65.51 -39.46
N GLU A 1215 -34.14 -65.68 -38.25
CA GLU A 1215 -34.70 -65.12 -37.04
C GLU A 1215 -33.55 -64.72 -36.11
N THR A 1216 -33.70 -63.60 -35.42
CA THR A 1216 -32.80 -63.23 -34.33
C THR A 1216 -33.38 -63.73 -33.03
N THR A 1217 -32.61 -64.51 -32.28
CA THR A 1217 -33.03 -65.09 -31.00
C THR A 1217 -31.94 -64.89 -29.95
N THR A 1218 -32.34 -64.57 -28.73
CA THR A 1218 -31.43 -64.43 -27.59
C THR A 1218 -30.99 -65.80 -27.07
N LEU A 1219 -29.69 -65.98 -26.88
CA LEU A 1219 -29.13 -67.13 -26.19
C LEU A 1219 -29.48 -67.07 -24.69
N VAL A 1220 -30.34 -67.96 -24.19
CA VAL A 1220 -30.70 -68.03 -22.76
C VAL A 1220 -30.04 -69.26 -22.14
N ASN A 1221 -29.19 -69.05 -21.14
CA ASN A 1221 -28.44 -70.11 -20.44
C ASN A 1221 -27.64 -71.03 -21.38
N GLY A 1222 -27.04 -70.47 -22.43
CA GLY A 1222 -26.22 -71.22 -23.39
C GLY A 1222 -27.01 -72.10 -24.37
N ILE A 1223 -28.33 -71.93 -24.44
CA ILE A 1223 -29.24 -72.71 -25.31
C ILE A 1223 -30.02 -71.77 -26.23
N ILE A 1224 -30.03 -72.09 -27.52
CA ILE A 1224 -30.91 -71.48 -28.51
C ILE A 1224 -32.12 -72.39 -28.70
N GLN A 1225 -33.32 -71.86 -28.58
CA GLN A 1225 -34.56 -72.61 -28.81
C GLN A 1225 -35.26 -72.08 -30.06
N LEU A 1226 -35.50 -72.97 -31.03
CA LEU A 1226 -36.07 -72.63 -32.32
C LEU A 1226 -37.31 -73.47 -32.60
N ASP A 1227 -38.43 -72.80 -32.89
CA ASP A 1227 -39.66 -73.46 -33.31
C ASP A 1227 -39.63 -73.70 -34.83
N LEU A 1228 -39.52 -74.97 -35.20
CA LEU A 1228 -39.51 -75.45 -36.58
C LEU A 1228 -40.85 -76.06 -36.99
N SER A 1229 -41.92 -75.91 -36.19
CA SER A 1229 -43.23 -76.51 -36.44
C SER A 1229 -43.83 -76.13 -37.80
N ALA A 1230 -43.53 -74.92 -38.31
CA ALA A 1230 -43.98 -74.45 -39.62
C ALA A 1230 -43.24 -75.09 -40.81
N LEU A 1231 -42.11 -75.75 -40.58
CA LEU A 1231 -41.32 -76.41 -41.63
C LEU A 1231 -41.87 -77.82 -41.93
N ALA A 1232 -41.96 -78.17 -43.21
CA ALA A 1232 -42.33 -79.51 -43.62
C ALA A 1232 -41.24 -80.52 -43.20
N ALA A 1233 -41.61 -81.80 -43.01
CA ALA A 1233 -40.68 -82.88 -42.71
C ALA A 1233 -39.53 -82.93 -43.74
N GLY A 1234 -38.28 -82.93 -43.26
CA GLY A 1234 -37.10 -82.77 -44.11
C GLY A 1234 -35.82 -82.47 -43.32
N ILE A 1235 -34.69 -82.31 -44.02
CA ILE A 1235 -33.40 -81.96 -43.40
C ILE A 1235 -33.11 -80.48 -43.67
N TYR A 1236 -32.78 -79.76 -42.61
CA TYR A 1236 -32.44 -78.35 -42.61
C TYR A 1236 -31.06 -78.12 -41.98
N TYR A 1237 -30.39 -77.06 -42.41
CA TYR A 1237 -29.16 -76.57 -41.79
C TYR A 1237 -29.45 -75.23 -41.12
N LEU A 1238 -29.16 -75.17 -39.82
CA LEU A 1238 -29.26 -73.96 -39.02
C LEU A 1238 -27.86 -73.35 -38.94
N ARG A 1239 -27.68 -72.16 -39.52
CA ARG A 1239 -26.48 -71.36 -39.35
C ARG A 1239 -26.75 -70.28 -38.33
N TYR A 1240 -25.90 -70.13 -37.33
CA TYR A 1240 -26.01 -69.11 -36.29
C TYR A 1240 -24.78 -68.22 -36.29
N GLU A 1241 -25.00 -66.91 -36.25
CA GLU A 1241 -23.98 -65.85 -36.24
C GLU A 1241 -24.33 -64.83 -35.14
N GLY A 1242 -23.45 -64.68 -34.16
CA GLY A 1242 -23.50 -63.72 -33.06
C GLY A 1242 -22.13 -63.08 -32.82
N ASN A 1243 -22.03 -62.21 -31.82
CA ASN A 1243 -20.78 -61.51 -31.51
C ASN A 1243 -19.69 -62.47 -31.03
N THR A 1244 -20.07 -63.50 -30.28
CA THR A 1244 -19.13 -64.49 -29.71
C THR A 1244 -19.29 -65.88 -30.29
N ILE A 1245 -20.40 -66.18 -30.98
CA ILE A 1245 -20.66 -67.51 -31.56
C ILE A 1245 -20.85 -67.48 -33.08
N ASN A 1246 -20.25 -68.42 -33.80
CA ASN A 1246 -20.50 -68.64 -35.23
C ASN A 1246 -20.41 -70.13 -35.58
N GLY A 1247 -21.42 -70.69 -36.26
CA GLY A 1247 -21.37 -72.06 -36.73
C GLY A 1247 -22.63 -72.51 -37.47
N THR A 1248 -22.60 -73.76 -37.97
CA THR A 1248 -23.72 -74.37 -38.67
C THR A 1248 -23.96 -75.78 -38.14
N THR A 1249 -25.21 -76.13 -37.87
CA THR A 1249 -25.61 -77.48 -37.44
C THR A 1249 -26.76 -78.03 -38.29
N LYS A 1250 -26.85 -79.36 -38.36
CA LYS A 1250 -27.86 -80.07 -39.17
C LYS A 1250 -29.01 -80.53 -38.30
N VAL A 1251 -30.24 -80.24 -38.70
CA VAL A 1251 -31.48 -80.67 -38.02
C VAL A 1251 -32.36 -81.46 -38.97
N ILE A 1252 -32.96 -82.54 -38.46
CA ILE A 1252 -33.92 -83.39 -39.17
C ILE A 1252 -35.29 -83.09 -38.58
N LYS A 1253 -36.20 -82.51 -39.36
CA LYS A 1253 -37.60 -82.27 -39.01
C LYS A 1253 -38.42 -83.51 -39.38
N GLU A 1254 -39.11 -84.08 -38.40
CA GLU A 1254 -40.08 -85.17 -38.61
C GLU A 1254 -41.44 -84.67 -39.09
#